data_AF-A0A8B6FBA1-F1
#
_entry.id   AF-A0A8B6FBA1-F1
#
_cell.length_a   1.000
_cell.length_b   1.000
_cell.length_c   1.000
_cell.angle_alpha   90.00
_cell.angle_beta   90.00
_cell.angle_gamma   90.00
#
_symmetry.space_group_name_H-M   'P 1'
#
loop_
_entity.id
_entity.type
_entity.pdbx_description
1 polymer ?
#
loop_
_entity_poly.entity_id
_entity_poly.type
_entity_poly.pdbx_seq_one_letter_code
_entity_poly.pdbx_strand_id
1 'polypeptide(L)'
;MSSRAVVDRIDPFTSKASIKSKKQKRSQGSSHYRTKNAPELQALPHLKDTPHGEQSDLFIKKLQQCCVVFDFMDPVSDLKSKEVKRACLNELVDYITATRGVLTEPCYPEIVRMIACNIFRTLPPNDNPDFDPEEDDPTLEASWPHLQIVYEFFLRFLESPDFQPSLAKKYIDQKFVLQVSIAWCIEHEEEDIEFETSATDGKSEQNQDKTFSGWSTGDDSLATVRTRLFETIGVGATQGLDTSVDVLIENLEKLWEHFVGSISSSVSDYLSVEHLALILRKVADKETMSVERSFAVCGCKEGIANLIVCSQSEMYNTVLTLYSTEDDSPLPLSDEVLLCTPNTSLDMLEIFWRRSLFGDSGKIYCLVNADLLDYEVSDKGEKLLEKHMKHAQNRAIQFKLVVVCSRENEYKSRLVAALDKYRRPQMSFGGEKHVKTYLSKRFVVDKPISGIETASYVDFDRSSVRVVKSWRAGVGKSLFKRNMVTALKENQLDVNVDEDNNAAVSIPLYDRTIIVDEVLEVLLEHTNPPHVRKPRIFHFDISHEVQEGVDAFLFQLLVLGCLSHSSGNVWRRSDMDYYIIESMPLLARDSDTQVGKLKCMHRCLDILPDVLCRSPKESLDIFEENFPDGFSETDLIFDETEYASEIFQRPYQYLSRLDGKKDLTGIDPEEPEGDRENCLQILLRFKWFFGKKD
;
A
#
# COMPACT_ATOMS: atom_id res chain seq x y z
N MET A 1 42.07 50.29 -20.60
CA MET A 1 42.50 50.09 -22.01
C MET A 1 42.75 48.59 -22.25
N SER A 2 42.10 48.04 -23.29
CA SER A 2 42.42 46.84 -24.09
C SER A 2 42.43 45.42 -23.49
N SER A 3 41.41 44.65 -23.87
CA SER A 3 41.44 43.34 -24.57
C SER A 3 42.40 42.22 -24.14
N ARG A 4 41.88 40.99 -23.93
CA ARG A 4 41.97 39.87 -24.90
C ARG A 4 41.33 38.58 -24.36
N ALA A 5 40.84 37.79 -25.33
CA ALA A 5 40.25 36.46 -25.23
C ALA A 5 41.19 35.39 -24.64
N VAL A 6 40.61 34.35 -24.05
CA VAL A 6 41.30 33.11 -23.68
C VAL A 6 40.68 31.96 -24.45
N VAL A 7 41.49 31.35 -25.30
CA VAL A 7 41.24 30.13 -26.07
C VAL A 7 41.72 28.92 -25.26
N ASP A 8 40.97 27.84 -25.39
CA ASP A 8 41.21 26.47 -24.92
C ASP A 8 42.68 26.03 -24.81
N ARG A 9 42.99 25.40 -23.67
CA ARG A 9 44.03 24.37 -23.56
C ARG A 9 43.51 23.19 -22.74
N ILE A 10 43.19 22.12 -23.46
CA ILE A 10 42.94 20.78 -22.93
C ILE A 10 44.30 20.15 -22.56
N ASP A 11 44.46 19.70 -21.32
CA ASP A 11 45.59 18.91 -20.84
C ASP A 11 45.31 17.39 -21.07
N PRO A 12 46.16 16.64 -21.79
CA PRO A 12 45.84 15.30 -22.27
C PRO A 12 46.19 14.13 -21.33
N PHE A 13 46.46 14.34 -20.03
CA PHE A 13 46.73 13.20 -19.12
C PHE A 13 46.11 13.33 -17.72
N THR A 14 44.79 13.10 -17.61
CA THR A 14 44.22 12.47 -16.41
C THR A 14 43.23 11.37 -16.80
N SER A 15 43.46 10.20 -16.21
CA SER A 15 42.93 8.89 -16.60
C SER A 15 41.50 8.63 -16.10
N LYS A 16 40.65 8.23 -17.05
CA LYS A 16 39.43 7.41 -16.95
C LYS A 16 39.17 6.74 -15.60
N ALA A 17 38.36 7.36 -14.73
CA ALA A 17 37.57 6.65 -13.70
C ALA A 17 36.53 7.56 -13.01
N SER A 18 35.72 8.36 -13.72
CA SER A 18 34.65 9.13 -13.07
C SER A 18 33.60 9.73 -14.02
N ILE A 19 33.08 8.96 -14.99
CA ILE A 19 31.79 9.27 -15.61
C ILE A 19 31.03 7.95 -15.80
N LYS A 20 30.42 7.44 -14.73
CA LYS A 20 29.18 6.68 -14.88
C LYS A 20 28.07 7.70 -14.72
N SER A 21 27.56 8.19 -15.84
CA SER A 21 26.26 8.85 -15.91
C SER A 21 25.27 7.99 -15.13
N LYS A 22 24.78 8.49 -13.99
CA LYS A 22 23.59 7.95 -13.34
C LYS A 22 22.51 7.96 -14.43
N LYS A 23 22.13 6.78 -14.91
CA LYS A 23 20.88 6.60 -15.66
C LYS A 23 19.79 7.22 -14.79
N GLN A 24 19.25 8.37 -15.20
CA GLN A 24 17.94 8.81 -14.76
C GLN A 24 17.00 7.62 -14.95
N LYS A 25 16.36 7.19 -13.86
CA LYS A 25 15.21 6.28 -13.96
C LYS A 25 14.19 7.02 -14.81
N ARG A 26 13.93 6.47 -16.00
CA ARG A 26 12.87 6.93 -16.89
C ARG A 26 11.56 7.01 -16.11
N SER A 27 10.89 8.15 -16.20
CA SER A 27 9.52 8.36 -15.76
C SER A 27 8.63 7.29 -16.40
N GLN A 28 7.79 6.66 -15.58
CA GLN A 28 6.68 5.86 -16.06
C GLN A 28 5.53 6.83 -16.28
N GLY A 29 5.43 7.39 -17.48
CA GLY A 29 4.26 8.17 -17.89
C GLY A 29 3.02 7.27 -17.98
N SER A 30 1.84 7.87 -18.00
CA SER A 30 0.52 7.23 -18.06
C SER A 30 0.24 6.39 -19.33
N SER A 31 1.26 6.11 -20.14
CA SER A 31 1.21 5.12 -21.23
C SER A 31 1.34 3.67 -20.73
N HIS A 32 0.46 3.25 -19.82
CA HIS A 32 0.28 1.83 -19.50
C HIS A 32 -0.42 1.03 -20.63
N TYR A 33 -0.24 1.46 -21.89
CA TYR A 33 -0.49 0.68 -23.10
C TYR A 33 0.61 0.86 -24.16
N ARG A 34 1.88 1.07 -23.77
CA ARG A 34 2.98 0.89 -24.74
C ARG A 34 3.29 -0.60 -24.91
N THR A 35 2.70 -1.22 -25.93
CA THR A 35 3.34 -2.38 -26.56
C THR A 35 4.71 -1.91 -27.03
N LYS A 36 5.79 -2.50 -26.50
CA LYS A 36 7.18 -2.03 -26.71
C LYS A 36 7.68 -2.07 -28.18
N ASN A 37 6.81 -2.24 -29.18
CA ASN A 37 7.13 -2.35 -30.61
C ASN A 37 6.06 -1.71 -31.52
N ALA A 38 5.76 -0.41 -31.40
CA ALA A 38 4.92 0.29 -32.39
C ALA A 38 5.78 0.71 -33.62
N PRO A 39 5.38 0.42 -34.87
CA PRO A 39 6.14 0.76 -36.07
C PRO A 39 6.13 2.28 -36.37
N GLU A 40 7.22 2.80 -36.97
CA GLU A 40 7.33 4.18 -37.45
C GLU A 40 6.19 4.50 -38.45
N LEU A 41 5.49 5.63 -38.26
CA LEU A 41 4.37 5.99 -39.14
C LEU A 41 4.88 6.41 -40.52
N GLN A 42 4.31 5.81 -41.56
CA GLN A 42 4.53 6.22 -42.95
C GLN A 42 3.39 7.12 -43.42
N ALA A 43 3.72 8.22 -44.10
CA ALA A 43 2.72 9.13 -44.66
C ALA A 43 1.88 8.41 -45.72
N LEU A 44 0.57 8.34 -45.50
CA LEU A 44 -0.40 7.79 -46.46
C LEU A 44 -0.71 8.82 -47.57
N PRO A 45 -1.11 8.38 -48.78
CA PRO A 45 -1.50 9.28 -49.87
C PRO A 45 -2.58 10.30 -49.47
N HIS A 46 -2.65 11.42 -50.17
CA HIS A 46 -3.65 12.45 -49.93
C HIS A 46 -5.05 12.01 -50.39
N LEU A 47 -6.08 12.31 -49.60
CA LEU A 47 -7.47 12.00 -49.91
C LEU A 47 -7.95 12.73 -51.17
N LYS A 48 -7.46 13.97 -51.38
CA LYS A 48 -7.81 14.80 -52.56
C LYS A 48 -7.25 14.25 -53.87
N ASP A 49 -6.13 13.53 -53.82
CA ASP A 49 -5.43 13.00 -55.01
C ASP A 49 -5.81 11.53 -55.30
N THR A 50 -6.61 10.92 -54.44
CA THR A 50 -7.04 9.51 -54.55
C THR A 50 -8.36 9.42 -55.33
N PRO A 51 -8.55 8.45 -56.24
CA PRO A 51 -9.81 8.26 -56.95
C PRO A 51 -10.99 8.06 -55.99
N HIS A 52 -12.16 8.63 -56.33
CA HIS A 52 -13.37 8.59 -55.46
C HIS A 52 -13.77 7.19 -54.97
N GLY A 53 -13.51 6.14 -55.76
CA GLY A 53 -13.82 4.76 -55.37
C GLY A 53 -12.92 4.20 -54.25
N GLU A 54 -11.74 4.77 -54.03
CA GLU A 54 -10.74 4.33 -53.05
C GLU A 54 -10.64 5.28 -51.84
N GLN A 55 -11.28 6.46 -51.91
CA GLN A 55 -11.23 7.48 -50.85
C GLN A 55 -11.83 7.00 -49.52
N SER A 56 -12.90 6.18 -49.56
CA SER A 56 -13.54 5.64 -48.34
C SER A 56 -12.61 4.68 -47.59
N ASP A 57 -11.94 3.78 -48.30
CA ASP A 57 -10.97 2.84 -47.70
C ASP A 57 -9.72 3.58 -47.18
N LEU A 58 -9.26 4.60 -47.91
CA LEU A 58 -8.14 5.43 -47.48
C LEU A 58 -8.48 6.25 -46.23
N PHE A 59 -9.71 6.76 -46.13
CA PHE A 59 -10.20 7.49 -44.95
C PHE A 59 -10.18 6.59 -43.71
N ILE A 60 -10.65 5.33 -43.82
CA ILE A 60 -10.57 4.34 -42.74
C ILE A 60 -9.12 4.04 -42.34
N LYS A 61 -8.22 3.84 -43.32
CA LYS A 61 -6.79 3.62 -43.04
C LYS A 61 -6.14 4.80 -42.31
N LYS A 62 -6.52 6.03 -42.65
CA LYS A 62 -6.05 7.24 -41.98
C LYS A 62 -6.59 7.34 -40.54
N LEU A 63 -7.87 7.03 -40.30
CA LEU A 63 -8.44 6.94 -38.95
C LEU A 63 -7.70 5.90 -38.09
N GLN A 64 -7.41 4.72 -38.66
CA GLN A 64 -6.64 3.67 -37.99
C GLN A 64 -5.21 4.12 -37.66
N GLN A 65 -4.55 4.83 -38.56
CA GLN A 65 -3.23 5.41 -38.33
C GLN A 65 -3.23 6.44 -37.18
N CYS A 66 -4.29 7.24 -37.06
CA CYS A 66 -4.44 8.25 -36.00
C CYS A 66 -4.72 7.67 -34.60
N CYS A 67 -4.95 6.37 -34.46
CA CYS A 67 -5.08 5.71 -33.17
C CYS A 67 -3.74 5.48 -32.45
N VAL A 68 -2.62 5.65 -33.15
CA VAL A 68 -1.29 5.55 -32.52
C VAL A 68 -1.06 6.76 -31.63
N VAL A 69 -0.94 6.53 -30.31
CA VAL A 69 -0.68 7.58 -29.31
C VAL A 69 0.82 7.77 -29.16
N PHE A 70 1.27 9.04 -29.06
CA PHE A 70 2.67 9.39 -28.89
C PHE A 70 2.92 9.92 -27.48
N ASP A 71 4.13 9.69 -26.97
CA ASP A 71 4.62 10.31 -25.76
C ASP A 71 5.12 11.73 -26.07
N PHE A 72 4.40 12.74 -25.58
CA PHE A 72 4.77 14.15 -25.76
C PHE A 72 5.69 14.69 -24.66
N MET A 73 5.95 13.91 -23.59
CA MET A 73 6.87 14.29 -22.51
C MET A 73 8.34 14.21 -22.95
N ASP A 74 8.65 13.41 -23.97
CA ASP A 74 9.92 13.45 -24.69
C ASP A 74 9.73 14.21 -26.03
N PRO A 75 10.10 15.50 -26.10
CA PRO A 75 9.84 16.34 -27.28
C PRO A 75 10.67 15.93 -28.50
N VAL A 76 11.75 15.16 -28.34
CA VAL A 76 12.63 14.75 -29.44
C VAL A 76 12.33 13.34 -29.95
N SER A 77 11.54 12.55 -29.20
CA SER A 77 11.08 11.24 -29.65
C SER A 77 10.04 11.35 -30.76
N ASP A 78 10.14 10.45 -31.75
CA ASP A 78 9.12 10.20 -32.77
C ASP A 78 8.64 11.44 -33.56
N LEU A 79 9.44 12.51 -33.63
CA LEU A 79 9.09 13.80 -34.26
C LEU A 79 8.45 13.66 -35.64
N LYS A 80 9.03 12.81 -36.49
CA LYS A 80 8.52 12.53 -37.84
C LYS A 80 7.14 11.88 -37.81
N SER A 81 6.95 10.88 -36.95
CA SER A 81 5.66 10.18 -36.80
C SER A 81 4.60 11.08 -36.17
N LYS A 82 4.99 11.94 -35.21
CA LYS A 82 4.11 12.96 -34.62
C LYS A 82 3.60 13.95 -35.67
N GLU A 83 4.48 14.42 -36.55
CA GLU A 83 4.09 15.34 -37.63
C GLU A 83 3.21 14.64 -38.68
N VAL A 84 3.52 13.39 -39.04
CA VAL A 84 2.67 12.58 -39.93
C VAL A 84 1.26 12.45 -39.37
N LYS A 85 1.11 12.15 -38.07
CA LYS A 85 -0.21 12.07 -37.43
C LYS A 85 -0.91 13.43 -37.41
N ARG A 86 -0.19 14.52 -37.09
CA ARG A 86 -0.76 15.88 -37.08
C ARG A 86 -1.30 16.27 -38.46
N ALA A 87 -0.53 16.06 -39.52
CA ALA A 87 -0.94 16.33 -40.88
C ALA A 87 -2.14 15.46 -41.31
N CYS A 88 -2.13 14.18 -40.93
CA CYS A 88 -3.23 13.26 -41.19
C CYS A 88 -4.53 13.68 -40.49
N LEU A 89 -4.47 14.09 -39.21
CA LEU A 89 -5.63 14.57 -38.46
C LEU A 89 -6.23 15.85 -39.10
N ASN A 90 -5.38 16.82 -39.49
CA ASN A 90 -5.87 18.03 -40.19
C ASN A 90 -6.55 17.69 -41.52
N GLU A 91 -5.97 16.77 -42.29
CA GLU A 91 -6.58 16.31 -43.55
C GLU A 91 -7.92 15.61 -43.32
N LEU A 92 -8.08 14.86 -42.23
CA LEU A 92 -9.35 14.23 -41.86
C LEU A 92 -10.42 15.27 -41.51
N VAL A 93 -10.06 16.33 -40.77
CA VAL A 93 -10.95 17.47 -40.46
C VAL A 93 -11.40 18.19 -41.73
N ASP A 94 -10.46 18.50 -42.62
CA ASP A 94 -10.76 19.12 -43.92
C ASP A 94 -11.70 18.24 -44.75
N TYR A 95 -11.44 16.93 -44.79
CA TYR A 95 -12.18 16.00 -45.64
C TYR A 95 -13.64 15.82 -45.18
N ILE A 96 -13.88 15.67 -43.87
CA ILE A 96 -15.24 15.53 -43.32
C ILE A 96 -16.04 16.84 -43.41
N THR A 97 -15.36 17.98 -43.39
CA THR A 97 -15.98 19.31 -43.49
C THR A 97 -16.31 19.68 -44.94
N ALA A 98 -15.42 19.36 -45.90
CA ALA A 98 -15.54 19.78 -47.29
C ALA A 98 -16.31 18.80 -48.19
N THR A 99 -16.41 17.52 -47.82
CA THR A 99 -16.95 16.46 -48.70
C THR A 99 -18.24 15.88 -48.13
N ARG A 100 -19.30 15.82 -48.95
CA ARG A 100 -20.57 15.19 -48.57
C ARG A 100 -20.56 13.69 -48.83
N GLY A 101 -21.34 12.94 -48.04
CA GLY A 101 -21.48 11.49 -48.15
C GLY A 101 -20.31 10.68 -47.60
N VAL A 102 -19.43 11.31 -46.82
CA VAL A 102 -18.23 10.66 -46.23
C VAL A 102 -18.60 9.68 -45.11
N LEU A 103 -19.66 9.98 -44.36
CA LEU A 103 -20.10 9.23 -43.18
C LEU A 103 -20.92 7.99 -43.53
N THR A 104 -20.25 7.01 -44.12
CA THR A 104 -20.82 5.69 -44.39
C THR A 104 -20.81 4.81 -43.12
N GLU A 105 -21.66 3.78 -43.06
CA GLU A 105 -21.76 2.86 -41.90
C GLU A 105 -20.41 2.30 -41.41
N PRO A 106 -19.46 1.83 -42.26
CA PRO A 106 -18.18 1.31 -41.78
C PRO A 106 -17.25 2.37 -41.16
N CYS A 107 -17.47 3.66 -41.40
CA CYS A 107 -16.64 4.73 -40.83
C CYS A 107 -16.92 4.97 -39.34
N TYR A 108 -18.17 4.78 -38.88
CA TYR A 108 -18.60 5.08 -37.50
C TYR A 108 -17.77 4.37 -36.43
N PRO A 109 -17.56 3.04 -36.45
CA PRO A 109 -16.74 2.38 -35.42
C PRO A 109 -15.29 2.87 -35.41
N GLU A 110 -14.73 3.21 -36.58
CA GLU A 110 -13.33 3.65 -36.70
C GLU A 110 -13.14 5.09 -36.21
N ILE A 111 -14.10 5.96 -36.47
CA ILE A 111 -14.15 7.33 -35.93
C ILE A 111 -14.21 7.29 -34.39
N VAL A 112 -15.17 6.55 -33.85
CA VAL A 112 -15.37 6.43 -32.39
C VAL A 112 -14.15 5.82 -31.72
N ARG A 113 -13.54 4.79 -32.32
CA ARG A 113 -12.30 4.17 -31.82
C ARG A 113 -11.12 5.15 -31.85
N MET A 114 -10.98 5.94 -32.91
CA MET A 114 -9.93 6.97 -33.01
C MET A 114 -10.08 8.03 -31.92
N ILE A 115 -11.29 8.51 -31.70
CA ILE A 115 -11.59 9.48 -30.63
C ILE A 115 -11.29 8.88 -29.26
N ALA A 116 -11.79 7.67 -28.97
CA ALA A 116 -11.57 6.98 -27.70
C ALA A 116 -10.08 6.77 -27.40
N CYS A 117 -9.28 6.31 -28.38
CA CYS A 117 -7.85 6.07 -28.20
C CYS A 117 -7.05 7.34 -27.88
N ASN A 118 -7.55 8.53 -28.25
CA ASN A 118 -6.84 9.79 -28.05
C ASN A 118 -7.36 10.58 -26.84
N ILE A 119 -8.68 10.58 -26.59
CA ILE A 119 -9.30 11.35 -25.50
C ILE A 119 -9.29 10.57 -24.18
N PHE A 120 -9.57 9.26 -24.18
CA PHE A 120 -9.68 8.48 -22.94
C PHE A 120 -8.30 8.12 -22.41
N ARG A 121 -7.69 9.06 -21.67
CA ARG A 121 -6.39 8.89 -21.01
C ARG A 121 -6.49 9.32 -19.56
N THR A 122 -5.69 8.68 -18.71
CA THR A 122 -5.41 9.19 -17.36
C THR A 122 -4.35 10.29 -17.47
N LEU A 123 -4.61 11.45 -16.86
CA LEU A 123 -3.59 12.51 -16.81
C LEU A 123 -2.32 11.99 -16.12
N PRO A 124 -1.13 12.39 -16.57
CA PRO A 124 0.08 12.15 -15.79
C PRO A 124 -0.02 12.92 -14.46
N PRO A 125 0.54 12.38 -13.36
CA PRO A 125 0.70 13.15 -12.13
C PRO A 125 1.51 14.44 -12.41
N ASN A 126 1.13 15.53 -11.74
CA ASN A 126 1.77 16.83 -11.93
C ASN A 126 3.17 16.81 -11.31
N ASP A 127 4.22 16.75 -12.14
CA ASP A 127 5.62 16.57 -11.72
C ASP A 127 6.35 17.90 -11.47
N ASN A 128 5.67 19.05 -11.34
CA ASN A 128 6.32 20.34 -11.06
C ASN A 128 6.23 20.73 -9.56
N PRO A 129 7.25 20.38 -8.73
CA PRO A 129 7.24 20.66 -7.30
C PRO A 129 7.37 22.15 -6.93
N ASP A 130 7.71 23.01 -7.88
CA ASP A 130 7.92 24.45 -7.69
C ASP A 130 6.82 25.33 -8.34
N PHE A 131 5.69 24.73 -8.78
CA PHE A 131 4.60 25.47 -9.43
C PHE A 131 3.95 26.48 -8.47
N ASP A 132 4.09 27.77 -8.77
CA ASP A 132 3.43 28.88 -8.08
C ASP A 132 2.16 29.29 -8.84
N PRO A 133 0.94 29.04 -8.30
CA PRO A 133 -0.31 29.34 -8.99
C PRO A 133 -0.59 30.84 -9.22
N GLU A 134 0.18 31.76 -8.61
CA GLU A 134 0.08 33.20 -8.88
C GLU A 134 1.09 33.71 -9.94
N GLU A 135 2.21 33.00 -10.17
CA GLU A 135 3.30 33.42 -11.08
C GLU A 135 3.52 32.49 -12.29
N ASP A 136 3.20 31.21 -12.19
CA ASP A 136 3.45 30.21 -13.25
C ASP A 136 2.25 30.02 -14.18
N ASP A 137 2.54 30.02 -15.48
CA ASP A 137 1.55 29.72 -16.51
C ASP A 137 1.02 28.27 -16.33
N PRO A 138 -0.30 28.04 -16.49
CA PRO A 138 -0.91 26.73 -16.27
C PRO A 138 -0.21 25.64 -17.09
N THR A 139 0.01 24.47 -16.47
CA THR A 139 0.70 23.33 -17.09
C THR A 139 -0.07 22.86 -18.32
N LEU A 140 0.32 23.34 -19.51
CA LEU A 140 -0.33 22.99 -20.76
C LEU A 140 -0.13 21.49 -21.05
N GLU A 141 -1.22 20.79 -21.37
CA GLU A 141 -1.17 19.40 -21.81
C GLU A 141 -0.21 19.24 -23.00
N ALA A 142 0.90 18.51 -22.82
CA ALA A 142 1.94 18.38 -23.83
C ALA A 142 1.43 17.74 -25.15
N SER A 143 0.36 16.96 -25.08
CA SER A 143 -0.28 16.30 -26.22
C SER A 143 -1.29 17.19 -26.97
N TRP A 144 -1.51 18.43 -26.50
CA TRP A 144 -2.49 19.38 -27.06
C TRP A 144 -2.41 19.57 -28.58
N PRO A 145 -1.21 19.61 -29.22
CA PRO A 145 -1.11 19.75 -30.68
C PRO A 145 -1.81 18.63 -31.49
N HIS A 146 -2.05 17.45 -30.90
CA HIS A 146 -2.88 16.41 -31.51
C HIS A 146 -4.31 16.43 -30.97
N LEU A 147 -4.48 16.63 -29.67
CA LEU A 147 -5.80 16.57 -29.02
C LEU A 147 -6.75 17.66 -29.49
N GLN A 148 -6.24 18.89 -29.68
CA GLN A 148 -7.02 20.00 -30.24
C GLN A 148 -7.68 19.58 -31.57
N ILE A 149 -6.93 18.91 -32.44
CA ILE A 149 -7.42 18.48 -33.76
C ILE A 149 -8.38 17.29 -33.62
N VAL A 150 -8.19 16.42 -32.64
CA VAL A 150 -9.13 15.31 -32.35
C VAL A 150 -10.46 15.84 -31.83
N TYR A 151 -10.45 16.84 -30.95
CA TYR A 151 -11.66 17.52 -30.48
C TYR A 151 -12.37 18.24 -31.62
N GLU A 152 -11.62 18.97 -32.45
CA GLU A 152 -12.18 19.63 -33.64
C GLU A 152 -12.79 18.61 -34.61
N PHE A 153 -12.10 17.50 -34.87
CA PHE A 153 -12.61 16.42 -35.70
C PHE A 153 -13.90 15.81 -35.13
N PHE A 154 -13.94 15.56 -33.82
CA PHE A 154 -15.12 15.00 -33.17
C PHE A 154 -16.32 15.94 -33.28
N LEU A 155 -16.10 17.24 -33.06
CA LEU A 155 -17.13 18.26 -33.18
C LEU A 155 -17.64 18.38 -34.63
N ARG A 156 -16.75 18.41 -35.63
CA ARG A 156 -17.14 18.40 -37.06
C ARG A 156 -17.88 17.12 -37.47
N PHE A 157 -17.55 15.98 -36.86
CA PHE A 157 -18.26 14.73 -37.08
C PHE A 157 -19.70 14.77 -36.57
N LEU A 158 -19.93 15.34 -35.39
CA LEU A 158 -21.26 15.50 -34.80
C LEU A 158 -22.10 16.57 -35.51
N GLU A 159 -21.48 17.66 -35.96
CA GLU A 159 -22.14 18.75 -36.70
C GLU A 159 -22.41 18.42 -38.18
N SER A 160 -21.89 17.30 -38.68
CA SER A 160 -22.01 16.95 -40.10
C SER A 160 -23.47 16.73 -40.48
N PRO A 161 -23.97 17.34 -41.57
CA PRO A 161 -25.34 17.11 -42.04
C PRO A 161 -25.60 15.67 -42.49
N ASP A 162 -24.53 14.89 -42.74
CA ASP A 162 -24.60 13.48 -43.11
C ASP A 162 -24.53 12.54 -41.89
N PHE A 163 -24.46 13.08 -40.67
CA PHE A 163 -24.45 12.31 -39.43
C PHE A 163 -25.77 11.57 -39.22
N GLN A 164 -25.70 10.27 -38.91
CA GLN A 164 -26.85 9.40 -38.69
C GLN A 164 -26.86 8.89 -37.24
N PRO A 165 -27.70 9.47 -36.36
CA PRO A 165 -27.77 9.09 -34.95
C PRO A 165 -28.09 7.59 -34.73
N SER A 166 -28.85 6.98 -35.64
CA SER A 166 -29.22 5.56 -35.59
C SER A 166 -28.03 4.60 -35.75
N LEU A 167 -26.99 5.02 -36.48
CA LEU A 167 -25.74 4.26 -36.65
C LEU A 167 -24.75 4.60 -35.54
N ALA A 168 -24.65 5.87 -35.15
CA ALA A 168 -23.73 6.34 -34.11
C ALA A 168 -24.03 5.73 -32.72
N LYS A 169 -25.30 5.60 -32.34
CA LYS A 169 -25.73 5.06 -31.03
C LYS A 169 -25.28 3.62 -30.77
N LYS A 170 -24.85 2.88 -31.79
CA LYS A 170 -24.28 1.52 -31.64
C LYS A 170 -22.86 1.54 -31.07
N TYR A 171 -22.17 2.68 -31.16
CA TYR A 171 -20.74 2.83 -30.85
C TYR A 171 -20.47 3.94 -29.81
N ILE A 172 -21.26 5.02 -29.84
CA ILE A 172 -21.30 6.04 -28.78
C ILE A 172 -22.27 5.54 -27.71
N ASP A 173 -21.78 4.61 -26.89
CA ASP A 173 -22.52 4.06 -25.78
C ASP A 173 -22.34 4.88 -24.51
N GLN A 174 -23.00 4.48 -23.44
CA GLN A 174 -23.02 5.20 -22.18
C GLN A 174 -21.64 5.22 -21.49
N LYS A 175 -20.79 4.22 -21.77
CA LYS A 175 -19.41 4.19 -21.28
C LYS A 175 -18.59 5.24 -22.01
N PHE A 176 -18.79 5.41 -23.32
CA PHE A 176 -18.13 6.44 -24.11
C PHE A 176 -18.48 7.85 -23.60
N VAL A 177 -19.76 8.15 -23.39
CA VAL A 177 -20.22 9.47 -22.90
C VAL A 177 -19.63 9.80 -21.52
N LEU A 178 -19.69 8.85 -20.58
CA LEU A 178 -19.12 9.04 -19.24
C LEU A 178 -17.62 9.34 -19.28
N GLN A 179 -16.86 8.65 -20.15
CA GLN A 179 -15.43 8.85 -20.28
C GLN A 179 -15.07 10.18 -20.96
N VAL A 180 -15.88 10.66 -21.91
CA VAL A 180 -15.73 12.02 -22.49
C VAL A 180 -16.00 13.08 -21.44
N SER A 181 -17.07 12.94 -20.65
CA SER A 181 -17.42 13.91 -19.59
C SER A 181 -16.34 13.97 -18.50
N ILE A 182 -15.84 12.82 -18.05
CA ILE A 182 -14.73 12.75 -17.08
C ILE A 182 -13.48 13.42 -17.64
N ALA A 183 -13.09 13.11 -18.89
CA ALA A 183 -11.91 13.72 -19.52
C ALA A 183 -12.05 15.24 -19.67
N TRP A 184 -13.25 15.72 -20.01
CA TRP A 184 -13.54 17.15 -20.12
C TRP A 184 -13.42 17.86 -18.77
N CYS A 185 -14.01 17.31 -17.69
CA CYS A 185 -13.90 17.87 -16.34
C CYS A 185 -12.44 17.93 -15.85
N ILE A 186 -11.69 16.86 -16.11
CA ILE A 186 -10.27 16.76 -15.75
C ILE A 186 -9.41 17.80 -16.50
N GLU A 187 -9.77 18.15 -17.75
CA GLU A 187 -9.05 19.14 -18.55
C GLU A 187 -9.46 20.60 -18.24
N HIS A 188 -10.50 20.84 -17.42
CA HIS A 188 -11.08 22.16 -17.13
C HIS A 188 -11.15 22.48 -15.62
N GLU A 189 -10.29 21.85 -14.80
CA GLU A 189 -10.30 21.91 -13.32
C GLU A 189 -9.89 23.28 -12.69
N GLU A 190 -10.01 24.40 -13.42
CA GLU A 190 -9.69 25.75 -12.90
C GLU A 190 -10.89 26.53 -12.32
N GLU A 191 -12.11 25.98 -12.32
CA GLU A 191 -13.23 26.61 -11.60
C GLU A 191 -13.54 25.84 -10.32
N ASP A 192 -13.22 26.47 -9.19
CA ASP A 192 -13.55 26.11 -7.82
C ASP A 192 -14.95 25.48 -7.70
N ILE A 193 -15.04 24.15 -7.76
CA ILE A 193 -16.15 23.44 -7.15
C ILE A 193 -15.83 23.35 -5.66
N GLU A 194 -16.11 24.45 -4.96
CA GLU A 194 -16.39 24.40 -3.53
C GLU A 194 -17.53 23.38 -3.35
N PHE A 195 -17.19 22.13 -3.04
CA PHE A 195 -18.10 21.31 -2.28
C PHE A 195 -18.24 22.01 -0.93
N GLU A 196 -19.20 22.94 -0.85
CA GLU A 196 -19.88 23.25 0.39
C GLU A 196 -20.42 21.91 0.91
N THR A 197 -19.58 21.17 1.63
CA THR A 197 -20.08 20.33 2.70
C THR A 197 -20.73 21.32 3.64
N SER A 198 -22.02 21.54 3.45
CA SER A 198 -22.90 22.17 4.41
C SER A 198 -22.81 21.30 5.66
N ALA A 199 -21.80 21.59 6.48
CA ALA A 199 -21.83 21.34 7.90
C ALA A 199 -23.04 22.15 8.36
N THR A 200 -24.20 21.50 8.38
CA THR A 200 -25.42 22.07 8.94
C THR A 200 -25.07 22.62 10.31
N ASP A 201 -25.30 23.92 10.43
CA ASP A 201 -25.09 24.72 11.62
C ASP A 201 -25.49 24.00 12.89
N GLY A 202 -24.69 24.22 13.93
CA GLY A 202 -24.97 23.82 15.31
C GLY A 202 -26.21 24.52 15.87
N LYS A 203 -27.38 24.12 15.40
CA LYS A 203 -28.56 24.06 16.24
C LYS A 203 -28.55 22.67 16.83
N SER A 204 -28.46 22.61 18.16
CA SER A 204 -28.77 21.46 18.99
C SER A 204 -29.66 20.46 18.25
N GLU A 205 -29.08 19.37 17.75
CA GLU A 205 -29.83 18.20 17.35
C GLU A 205 -30.49 17.67 18.64
N GLN A 206 -31.66 18.21 18.96
CA GLN A 206 -32.70 17.35 19.48
C GLN A 206 -32.74 16.17 18.51
N ASN A 207 -32.71 14.95 19.06
CA ASN A 207 -33.01 13.69 18.38
C ASN A 207 -34.23 13.85 17.46
N GLN A 208 -34.05 14.42 16.28
CA GLN A 208 -34.79 14.06 15.11
C GLN A 208 -34.01 12.87 14.60
N ASP A 209 -34.44 11.69 15.03
CA ASP A 209 -34.38 10.53 14.17
C ASP A 209 -34.73 11.04 12.76
N LYS A 210 -33.73 11.24 11.89
CA LYS A 210 -33.95 11.15 10.45
C LYS A 210 -34.39 9.71 10.27
N THR A 211 -35.69 9.50 10.47
CA THR A 211 -36.35 8.22 10.33
C THR A 211 -35.99 7.76 8.94
N PHE A 212 -35.43 6.56 8.88
CA PHE A 212 -35.17 5.83 7.65
C PHE A 212 -36.29 6.10 6.65
N SER A 213 -36.03 6.86 5.59
CA SER A 213 -37.04 7.27 4.61
C SER A 213 -37.52 6.11 3.73
N GLY A 214 -37.15 4.88 4.09
CA GLY A 214 -37.35 3.71 3.26
C GLY A 214 -36.23 3.55 2.23
N TRP A 215 -36.05 2.30 1.80
CA TRP A 215 -35.50 2.01 0.47
C TRP A 215 -36.36 2.75 -0.55
N SER A 216 -35.78 3.22 -1.67
CA SER A 216 -36.59 3.56 -2.84
C SER A 216 -37.54 2.38 -3.10
N THR A 217 -38.85 2.62 -3.07
CA THR A 217 -39.85 1.56 -3.11
C THR A 217 -39.81 0.84 -4.45
N GLY A 218 -39.18 -0.34 -4.48
CA GLY A 218 -39.31 -1.37 -5.54
C GLY A 218 -38.77 -1.00 -6.94
N ASP A 219 -37.86 -1.83 -7.45
CA ASP A 219 -37.43 -1.95 -8.87
C ASP A 219 -36.56 -0.84 -9.51
N ASP A 220 -36.09 0.14 -8.74
CA ASP A 220 -35.06 1.07 -9.22
C ASP A 220 -33.65 0.48 -9.03
N SER A 221 -33.18 -0.27 -10.03
CA SER A 221 -31.77 -0.62 -10.19
C SER A 221 -30.97 0.55 -10.75
N LEU A 222 -29.63 0.54 -10.64
CA LEU A 222 -28.77 1.50 -11.36
C LEU A 222 -29.09 1.51 -12.86
N ALA A 223 -29.48 0.38 -13.44
CA ALA A 223 -29.91 0.30 -14.84
C ALA A 223 -31.23 1.05 -15.10
N THR A 224 -32.17 1.03 -14.16
CA THR A 224 -33.45 1.76 -14.24
C THR A 224 -33.23 3.27 -14.08
N VAL A 225 -32.43 3.68 -13.09
CA VAL A 225 -32.01 5.08 -12.89
C VAL A 225 -31.29 5.61 -14.12
N ARG A 226 -30.32 4.84 -14.64
CA ARG A 226 -29.61 5.11 -15.89
C ARG A 226 -30.58 5.32 -17.06
N THR A 227 -31.56 4.44 -17.22
CA THR A 227 -32.54 4.53 -18.31
C THR A 227 -33.38 5.81 -18.21
N ARG A 228 -33.87 6.17 -17.01
CA ARG A 228 -34.62 7.42 -16.79
C ARG A 228 -33.76 8.67 -17.02
N LEU A 229 -32.50 8.66 -16.59
CA LEU A 229 -31.52 9.73 -16.84
C LEU A 229 -31.36 9.98 -18.35
N PHE A 230 -31.29 8.92 -19.17
CA PHE A 230 -31.22 9.04 -20.63
C PHE A 230 -32.54 9.44 -21.30
N GLU A 231 -33.69 9.10 -20.72
CA GLU A 231 -35.00 9.56 -21.18
C GLU A 231 -35.20 11.06 -20.95
N THR A 232 -34.71 11.61 -19.82
CA THR A 232 -34.77 13.04 -19.49
C THR A 232 -34.01 13.93 -20.49
N ILE A 233 -32.95 13.41 -21.12
CA ILE A 233 -32.18 14.12 -22.16
C ILE A 233 -32.84 14.05 -23.55
N GLY A 234 -33.99 13.36 -23.68
CA GLY A 234 -34.72 13.29 -24.95
C GLY A 234 -34.09 12.39 -26.01
N VAL A 235 -33.15 11.51 -25.63
CA VAL A 235 -32.50 10.55 -26.57
C VAL A 235 -33.49 9.52 -27.14
N GLY A 236 -34.72 9.46 -26.58
CA GLY A 236 -35.78 8.54 -26.99
C GLY A 236 -36.90 9.10 -27.87
N ALA A 237 -37.00 10.40 -28.14
CA ALA A 237 -38.11 10.95 -28.92
C ALA A 237 -37.63 11.93 -30.00
N THR A 238 -37.81 11.51 -31.24
CA THR A 238 -37.63 12.32 -32.45
C THR A 238 -38.37 13.65 -32.37
N GLN A 239 -37.66 14.75 -32.11
CA GLN A 239 -37.95 16.08 -32.64
C GLN A 239 -36.71 16.95 -32.49
N GLY A 240 -36.36 17.66 -33.57
CA GLY A 240 -35.08 18.34 -33.73
C GLY A 240 -34.78 19.28 -32.57
N LEU A 241 -33.70 18.97 -31.85
CA LEU A 241 -33.08 19.88 -30.91
C LEU A 241 -32.12 20.76 -31.70
N ASP A 242 -32.42 22.05 -31.76
CA ASP A 242 -31.47 23.10 -32.09
C ASP A 242 -30.35 23.02 -31.04
N THR A 243 -29.24 22.37 -31.39
CA THR A 243 -28.21 21.90 -30.46
C THR A 243 -27.02 22.85 -30.53
N SER A 244 -27.16 24.02 -29.92
CA SER A 244 -26.00 24.83 -29.54
C SER A 244 -25.26 24.15 -28.38
N VAL A 245 -23.95 24.40 -28.28
CA VAL A 245 -23.09 23.86 -27.19
C VAL A 245 -23.67 24.21 -25.82
N ASP A 246 -24.26 25.40 -25.68
CA ASP A 246 -24.88 25.87 -24.43
C ASP A 246 -26.06 24.98 -24.00
N VAL A 247 -26.87 24.50 -24.94
CA VAL A 247 -28.00 23.58 -24.65
C VAL A 247 -27.51 22.18 -24.26
N LEU A 248 -26.37 21.74 -24.80
CA LEU A 248 -25.76 20.45 -24.42
C LEU A 248 -25.17 20.52 -23.00
N ILE A 249 -24.47 21.61 -22.66
CA ILE A 249 -23.95 21.84 -21.31
C ILE A 249 -25.10 21.87 -20.30
N GLU A 250 -26.17 22.63 -20.57
CA GLU A 250 -27.33 22.70 -19.68
C GLU A 250 -28.01 21.32 -19.49
N ASN A 251 -28.04 20.48 -20.53
CA ASN A 251 -28.56 19.12 -20.44
C ASN A 251 -27.63 18.18 -19.67
N LEU A 252 -26.30 18.35 -19.78
CA LEU A 252 -25.31 17.59 -19.03
C LEU A 252 -25.28 17.99 -17.54
N GLU A 253 -25.45 19.27 -17.22
CA GLU A 253 -25.60 19.77 -15.85
C GLU A 253 -26.86 19.18 -15.20
N LYS A 254 -28.01 19.23 -15.88
CA LYS A 254 -29.25 18.59 -15.41
C LYS A 254 -29.10 17.07 -15.25
N LEU A 255 -28.39 16.41 -16.17
CA LEU A 255 -28.07 14.99 -16.06
C LEU A 255 -27.23 14.71 -14.81
N TRP A 256 -26.21 15.54 -14.57
CA TRP A 256 -25.33 15.42 -13.42
C TRP A 256 -26.08 15.65 -12.11
N GLU A 257 -26.90 16.70 -12.01
CA GLU A 257 -27.75 16.96 -10.85
C GLU A 257 -28.68 15.78 -10.55
N HIS A 258 -29.33 15.22 -11.59
CA HIS A 258 -30.17 14.04 -11.42
C HIS A 258 -29.37 12.79 -11.05
N PHE A 259 -28.17 12.61 -11.61
CA PHE A 259 -27.29 11.50 -11.27
C PHE A 259 -26.83 11.60 -9.82
N VAL A 260 -26.30 12.75 -9.39
CA VAL A 260 -25.90 13.06 -8.02
C VAL A 260 -27.07 12.83 -7.06
N GLY A 261 -28.24 13.40 -7.35
CA GLY A 261 -29.44 13.18 -6.54
C GLY A 261 -29.86 11.71 -6.45
N SER A 262 -29.65 10.92 -7.51
CA SER A 262 -29.97 9.50 -7.53
C SER A 262 -28.95 8.65 -6.76
N ILE A 263 -27.65 8.91 -6.88
CA ILE A 263 -26.59 8.18 -6.14
C ILE A 263 -26.52 8.58 -4.66
N SER A 264 -27.04 9.75 -4.28
CA SER A 264 -27.28 10.12 -2.88
C SER A 264 -28.38 9.26 -2.24
N SER A 265 -29.18 8.55 -3.02
CA SER A 265 -30.16 7.57 -2.54
C SER A 265 -29.69 6.13 -2.77
N SER A 266 -29.99 5.22 -1.84
CA SER A 266 -29.67 3.81 -2.05
C SER A 266 -30.67 3.16 -3.00
N VAL A 267 -30.16 2.34 -3.90
CA VAL A 267 -30.92 1.59 -4.92
C VAL A 267 -30.74 0.08 -4.68
N SER A 268 -31.44 -0.78 -5.44
CA SER A 268 -31.47 -2.23 -5.15
C SER A 268 -30.08 -2.90 -5.12
N ASP A 269 -29.14 -2.40 -5.93
CA ASP A 269 -27.85 -3.05 -6.17
C ASP A 269 -26.65 -2.21 -5.66
N TYR A 270 -26.92 -1.05 -5.04
CA TYR A 270 -25.89 -0.12 -4.56
C TYR A 270 -26.36 0.66 -3.32
N LEU A 271 -25.43 0.87 -2.38
CA LEU A 271 -25.66 1.63 -1.17
C LEU A 271 -24.99 3.00 -1.29
N SER A 272 -25.77 4.08 -1.21
CA SER A 272 -25.22 5.45 -1.17
C SER A 272 -24.28 5.64 0.03
N VAL A 273 -23.33 6.57 -0.08
CA VAL A 273 -22.39 6.91 1.01
C VAL A 273 -23.12 7.30 2.30
N GLU A 274 -24.23 8.05 2.22
CA GLU A 274 -25.03 8.45 3.39
C GLU A 274 -25.64 7.25 4.11
N HIS A 275 -26.28 6.34 3.36
CA HIS A 275 -26.83 5.11 3.94
C HIS A 275 -25.74 4.18 4.46
N LEU A 276 -24.59 4.07 3.78
CA LEU A 276 -23.44 3.35 4.27
C LEU A 276 -22.96 3.92 5.61
N ALA A 277 -22.85 5.24 5.73
CA ALA A 277 -22.49 5.91 6.97
C ALA A 277 -23.50 5.59 8.10
N LEU A 278 -24.81 5.57 7.82
CA LEU A 278 -25.82 5.18 8.80
C LEU A 278 -25.67 3.72 9.26
N ILE A 279 -25.40 2.79 8.33
CA ILE A 279 -25.17 1.38 8.66
C ILE A 279 -23.90 1.24 9.50
N LEU A 280 -22.79 1.85 9.07
CA LEU A 280 -21.52 1.81 9.79
C LEU A 280 -21.66 2.42 11.18
N ARG A 281 -22.42 3.51 11.34
CA ARG A 281 -22.75 4.08 12.65
C ARG A 281 -23.53 3.10 13.52
N LYS A 282 -24.57 2.44 12.98
CA LYS A 282 -25.30 1.40 13.73
C LYS A 282 -24.46 0.17 14.07
N VAL A 283 -23.42 -0.13 13.28
CA VAL A 283 -22.45 -1.18 13.61
C VAL A 283 -21.53 -0.70 14.73
N ALA A 284 -21.05 0.54 14.68
CA ALA A 284 -20.26 1.16 15.73
C ALA A 284 -21.04 1.29 17.05
N ASP A 285 -22.35 1.59 17.02
CA ASP A 285 -23.21 1.65 18.20
C ASP A 285 -23.33 0.29 18.94
N LYS A 286 -22.97 -0.82 18.28
CA LYS A 286 -22.91 -2.15 18.89
C LYS A 286 -21.56 -2.46 19.53
N GLU A 287 -20.57 -1.59 19.33
CA GLU A 287 -19.24 -1.75 19.92
C GLU A 287 -19.35 -1.60 21.45
N THR A 288 -18.93 -2.66 22.16
CA THR A 288 -19.01 -2.70 23.62
C THR A 288 -17.72 -2.25 24.29
N MET A 289 -16.64 -2.08 23.52
CA MET A 289 -15.32 -1.70 24.01
C MET A 289 -15.03 -0.26 23.64
N SER A 290 -14.83 0.60 24.65
CA SER A 290 -14.29 1.94 24.46
C SER A 290 -12.82 1.98 24.91
N VAL A 291 -12.00 2.73 24.19
CA VAL A 291 -10.56 2.87 24.47
C VAL A 291 -10.30 4.32 24.82
N GLU A 292 -10.08 4.61 26.10
CA GLU A 292 -9.65 5.92 26.57
C GLU A 292 -8.13 5.91 26.77
N ARG A 293 -7.43 6.91 26.22
CA ARG A 293 -5.96 7.01 26.33
C ARG A 293 -5.54 8.36 26.88
N SER A 294 -4.61 8.39 27.83
CA SER A 294 -4.20 9.63 28.51
C SER A 294 -2.86 10.18 28.00
N PHE A 295 -2.78 11.50 27.81
CA PHE A 295 -1.51 12.20 27.56
C PHE A 295 -0.68 12.48 28.82
N ALA A 296 -1.17 12.12 30.01
CA ALA A 296 -0.63 12.54 31.31
C ALA A 296 0.87 12.31 31.52
N VAL A 297 1.47 11.39 30.76
CA VAL A 297 2.86 10.99 30.91
C VAL A 297 3.79 11.66 29.88
N CYS A 298 3.32 12.08 28.70
CA CYS A 298 4.19 12.40 27.56
C CYS A 298 4.46 13.89 27.29
N GLY A 299 3.91 14.80 28.10
CA GLY A 299 4.03 16.26 27.87
C GLY A 299 3.28 16.77 26.63
N CYS A 300 2.50 15.91 25.98
CA CYS A 300 1.56 16.28 24.92
C CYS A 300 0.36 17.03 25.50
N LYS A 301 -0.30 17.82 24.66
CA LYS A 301 -1.45 18.63 25.03
C LYS A 301 -2.64 18.29 24.14
N GLU A 302 -3.82 18.26 24.73
CA GLU A 302 -5.08 18.06 24.03
C GLU A 302 -5.50 19.35 23.31
N GLY A 303 -6.30 19.21 22.25
CA GLY A 303 -6.84 20.33 21.46
C GLY A 303 -5.83 21.02 20.53
N ILE A 304 -4.59 20.55 20.48
CA ILE A 304 -3.55 21.00 19.56
C ILE A 304 -2.73 19.82 19.01
N ALA A 305 -2.08 20.03 17.87
CA ALA A 305 -1.10 19.08 17.36
C ALA A 305 0.11 18.97 18.30
N ASN A 306 0.77 17.81 18.29
CA ASN A 306 1.99 17.54 19.05
C ASN A 306 3.03 16.92 18.10
N LEU A 307 4.10 17.66 17.78
CA LEU A 307 5.18 17.15 16.95
C LEU A 307 6.28 16.53 17.82
N ILE A 308 6.64 15.27 17.54
CA ILE A 308 7.72 14.55 18.22
C ILE A 308 8.76 14.16 17.17
N VAL A 309 10.02 14.54 17.41
CA VAL A 309 11.14 14.18 16.54
C VAL A 309 12.12 13.28 17.28
N CYS A 310 12.37 12.10 16.70
CA CYS A 310 13.20 11.04 17.26
C CYS A 310 14.15 10.46 16.20
N SER A 311 15.16 9.70 16.63
CA SER A 311 16.02 8.94 15.70
C SER A 311 15.18 7.90 14.94
N GLN A 312 15.50 7.62 13.68
CA GLN A 312 14.78 6.63 12.87
C GLN A 312 14.72 5.27 13.59
N SER A 313 15.76 4.90 14.33
CA SER A 313 15.80 3.63 15.08
C SER A 313 14.86 3.59 16.28
N GLU A 314 14.40 4.74 16.77
CA GLU A 314 13.52 4.85 17.95
C GLU A 314 12.07 5.13 17.58
N MET A 315 11.73 5.14 16.29
CA MET A 315 10.40 5.60 15.85
C MET A 315 9.27 4.74 16.41
N TYR A 316 9.34 3.42 16.24
CA TYR A 316 8.30 2.52 16.74
C TYR A 316 8.28 2.43 18.27
N ASN A 317 9.44 2.55 18.93
CA ASN A 317 9.51 2.67 20.39
C ASN A 317 8.79 3.93 20.87
N THR A 318 9.03 5.06 20.21
CA THR A 318 8.41 6.35 20.51
C THR A 318 6.90 6.27 20.33
N VAL A 319 6.43 5.66 19.24
CA VAL A 319 4.99 5.46 18.98
C VAL A 319 4.38 4.57 20.06
N LEU A 320 4.92 3.37 20.31
CA LEU A 320 4.37 2.42 21.28
C LEU A 320 4.37 2.96 22.70
N THR A 321 5.34 3.81 23.04
CA THR A 321 5.39 4.50 24.33
C THR A 321 4.14 5.36 24.58
N LEU A 322 3.57 5.98 23.54
CA LEU A 322 2.32 6.76 23.64
C LEU A 322 1.12 5.88 24.01
N TYR A 323 1.17 4.59 23.65
CA TYR A 323 0.08 3.64 23.83
C TYR A 323 0.30 2.72 25.05
N SER A 324 1.50 2.71 25.63
CA SER A 324 1.88 1.90 26.79
C SER A 324 1.95 2.71 28.10
N THR A 325 1.20 3.81 28.21
CA THR A 325 1.19 4.64 29.43
C THR A 325 0.52 3.94 30.59
N GLU A 326 -0.48 3.11 30.31
CA GLU A 326 -1.14 2.24 31.27
C GLU A 326 -0.81 0.79 30.90
N ASP A 327 -0.39 -0.01 31.89
CA ASP A 327 0.07 -1.40 31.66
C ASP A 327 -0.98 -2.29 30.98
N ASP A 328 -2.27 -1.94 31.11
CA ASP A 328 -3.40 -2.67 30.55
C ASP A 328 -4.01 -2.09 29.27
N SER A 329 -3.43 -1.02 28.73
CA SER A 329 -3.90 -0.42 27.48
C SER A 329 -3.79 -1.39 26.29
N PRO A 330 -4.84 -1.53 25.45
CA PRO A 330 -4.77 -2.35 24.24
C PRO A 330 -3.79 -1.77 23.23
N LEU A 331 -3.26 -2.63 22.34
CA LEU A 331 -2.41 -2.22 21.23
C LEU A 331 -3.14 -1.16 20.37
N PRO A 332 -2.41 -0.21 19.76
CA PRO A 332 -3.02 0.71 18.81
C PRO A 332 -3.49 -0.04 17.56
N LEU A 333 -4.56 0.46 16.96
CA LEU A 333 -5.10 -0.05 15.70
C LEU A 333 -4.80 0.92 14.54
N SER A 334 -5.08 0.49 13.30
CA SER A 334 -4.84 1.28 12.09
C SER A 334 -5.76 2.49 11.90
N ASP A 335 -6.83 2.60 12.68
CA ASP A 335 -7.61 3.84 12.78
C ASP A 335 -6.92 4.88 13.67
N GLU A 336 -6.13 4.45 14.66
CA GLU A 336 -5.35 5.31 15.55
C GLU A 336 -4.00 5.71 14.96
N VAL A 337 -3.35 4.82 14.21
CA VAL A 337 -2.00 5.03 13.71
C VAL A 337 -1.96 4.95 12.19
N LEU A 338 -1.53 6.03 11.54
CA LEU A 338 -1.22 6.05 10.11
C LEU A 338 0.30 6.03 9.92
N LEU A 339 0.83 4.91 9.41
CA LEU A 339 2.21 4.84 8.95
C LEU A 339 2.32 5.41 7.53
N CYS A 340 3.01 6.54 7.39
CA CYS A 340 3.27 7.12 6.09
C CYS A 340 4.29 6.28 5.32
N THR A 341 4.09 6.21 4.02
CA THR A 341 5.00 5.65 3.02
C THR A 341 5.11 6.65 1.87
N PRO A 342 6.08 6.49 0.95
CA PRO A 342 6.14 7.32 -0.25
C PRO A 342 4.88 7.27 -1.14
N ASN A 343 3.99 6.29 -0.94
CA ASN A 343 2.74 6.14 -1.69
C ASN A 343 1.51 6.63 -0.89
N THR A 344 1.70 7.29 0.26
CA THR A 344 0.60 7.80 1.06
C THR A 344 -0.03 9.03 0.37
N SER A 345 -1.21 8.84 -0.21
CA SER A 345 -2.04 9.87 -0.85
C SER A 345 -2.61 10.90 0.12
N LEU A 346 -3.01 12.06 -0.41
CA LEU A 346 -3.72 13.11 0.31
C LEU A 346 -5.03 12.62 0.95
N ASP A 347 -5.82 11.78 0.27
CA ASP A 347 -7.11 11.28 0.79
C ASP A 347 -6.93 10.49 2.10
N MET A 348 -5.94 9.59 2.14
CA MET A 348 -5.60 8.84 3.35
C MET A 348 -5.26 9.76 4.52
N LEU A 349 -4.52 10.84 4.24
CA LEU A 349 -4.11 11.83 5.23
C LEU A 349 -5.30 12.67 5.71
N GLU A 350 -6.16 13.13 4.80
CA GLU A 350 -7.36 13.88 5.16
C GLU A 350 -8.36 13.04 5.97
N ILE A 351 -8.59 11.79 5.57
CA ILE A 351 -9.45 10.86 6.33
C ILE A 351 -8.86 10.64 7.74
N PHE A 352 -7.53 10.62 7.87
CA PHE A 352 -6.87 10.54 9.18
C PHE A 352 -7.03 11.82 10.01
N TRP A 353 -6.92 13.01 9.41
CA TRP A 353 -7.22 14.29 10.06
C TRP A 353 -8.66 14.37 10.55
N ARG A 354 -9.62 13.99 9.71
CA ARG A 354 -11.05 14.00 10.08
C ARG A 354 -11.32 13.07 11.26
N ARG A 355 -10.76 11.85 11.24
CA ARG A 355 -10.86 10.90 12.36
C ARG A 355 -10.21 11.43 13.64
N SER A 356 -9.00 11.98 13.52
CA SER A 356 -8.24 12.43 14.68
C SER A 356 -8.81 13.67 15.37
N LEU A 357 -9.38 14.60 14.60
CA LEU A 357 -9.90 15.87 15.13
C LEU A 357 -11.38 15.82 15.50
N PHE A 358 -12.18 14.95 14.87
CA PHE A 358 -13.64 14.92 15.05
C PHE A 358 -14.17 13.55 15.51
N GLY A 359 -13.31 12.57 15.77
CA GLY A 359 -13.70 11.27 16.31
C GLY A 359 -14.02 11.33 17.80
N ASP A 360 -15.18 10.81 18.20
CA ASP A 360 -15.65 10.80 19.60
C ASP A 360 -15.18 9.54 20.35
N SER A 361 -13.86 9.39 20.52
CA SER A 361 -13.28 8.09 20.88
C SER A 361 -12.28 8.07 22.03
N GLY A 362 -11.84 9.22 22.56
CA GLY A 362 -10.83 9.24 23.64
C GLY A 362 -9.43 8.73 23.26
N LYS A 363 -9.27 8.24 22.03
CA LYS A 363 -8.07 7.65 21.43
C LYS A 363 -6.98 8.69 21.17
N ILE A 364 -5.74 8.21 21.07
CA ILE A 364 -4.60 9.00 20.60
C ILE A 364 -4.38 8.65 19.12
N TYR A 365 -4.31 9.68 18.28
CA TYR A 365 -4.06 9.53 16.85
C TYR A 365 -2.62 9.90 16.53
N CYS A 366 -1.89 9.00 15.90
CA CYS A 366 -0.47 9.16 15.61
C CYS A 366 -0.18 9.03 14.10
N LEU A 367 0.27 10.13 13.48
CA LEU A 367 0.88 10.09 12.15
C LEU A 367 2.36 9.76 12.28
N VAL A 368 2.83 8.69 11.65
CA VAL A 368 4.21 8.19 11.79
C VAL A 368 4.94 8.28 10.45
N ASN A 369 6.25 8.49 10.46
CA ASN A 369 7.08 8.71 9.26
C ASN A 369 6.58 9.91 8.41
N ALA A 370 6.18 11.02 9.05
CA ALA A 370 5.73 12.21 8.31
C ALA A 370 6.78 12.79 7.33
N ASP A 371 8.04 12.35 7.46
CA ASP A 371 9.14 12.62 6.52
C ASP A 371 9.10 11.82 5.21
N LEU A 372 8.30 10.77 5.12
CA LEU A 372 8.13 9.98 3.90
C LEU A 372 7.00 10.47 2.99
N LEU A 373 6.20 11.44 3.44
CA LEU A 373 5.22 12.10 2.60
C LEU A 373 5.93 12.90 1.50
N ASP A 374 5.43 12.82 0.27
CA ASP A 374 5.88 13.70 -0.79
C ASP A 374 5.54 15.17 -0.49
N TYR A 375 6.17 16.09 -1.22
CA TYR A 375 6.03 17.52 -0.94
C TYR A 375 4.59 18.01 -1.11
N GLU A 376 3.89 17.58 -2.16
CA GLU A 376 2.54 18.05 -2.49
C GLU A 376 1.51 17.59 -1.46
N VAL A 377 1.54 16.30 -1.09
CA VAL A 377 0.72 15.72 -0.03
C VAL A 377 1.04 16.38 1.31
N SER A 378 2.32 16.69 1.57
CA SER A 378 2.75 17.38 2.79
C SER A 378 2.20 18.81 2.88
N ASP A 379 2.26 19.59 1.78
CA ASP A 379 1.77 20.97 1.73
C ASP A 379 0.24 21.04 1.78
N LYS A 380 -0.46 20.28 0.92
CA LYS A 380 -1.93 20.23 0.93
C LYS A 380 -2.45 19.65 2.25
N GLY A 381 -1.80 18.61 2.76
CA GLY A 381 -2.13 17.98 4.04
C GLY A 381 -1.97 18.92 5.23
N GLU A 382 -0.98 19.81 5.21
CA GLU A 382 -0.80 20.85 6.22
C GLU A 382 -1.92 21.88 6.20
N LYS A 383 -2.26 22.41 5.01
CA LYS A 383 -3.35 23.39 4.82
C LYS A 383 -4.69 22.82 5.31
N LEU A 384 -4.98 21.56 4.97
CA LEU A 384 -6.17 20.86 5.45
C LEU A 384 -6.16 20.67 6.97
N LEU A 385 -5.03 20.26 7.54
CA LEU A 385 -4.88 20.11 8.98
C LEU A 385 -5.13 21.45 9.70
N GLU A 386 -4.55 22.55 9.22
CA GLU A 386 -4.74 23.87 9.81
C GLU A 386 -6.21 24.31 9.77
N LYS A 387 -6.89 24.10 8.62
CA LYS A 387 -8.33 24.36 8.45
C LYS A 387 -9.15 23.56 9.45
N HIS A 388 -8.91 22.26 9.58
CA HIS A 388 -9.64 21.41 10.52
C HIS A 388 -9.32 21.72 11.98
N MET A 389 -8.07 22.06 12.33
CA MET A 389 -7.69 22.48 13.68
C MET A 389 -8.42 23.76 14.10
N LYS A 390 -8.50 24.76 13.22
CA LYS A 390 -9.27 26.00 13.47
C LYS A 390 -10.74 25.67 13.75
N HIS A 391 -11.33 24.76 12.96
CA HIS A 391 -12.71 24.32 13.16
C HIS A 391 -12.92 23.59 14.49
N ALA A 392 -12.01 22.67 14.85
CA ALA A 392 -12.04 21.93 16.11
C ALA A 392 -11.91 22.87 17.32
N GLN A 393 -11.03 23.86 17.25
CA GLN A 393 -10.83 24.88 18.29
C GLN A 393 -12.08 25.75 18.49
N ASN A 394 -12.73 26.17 17.40
CA ASN A 394 -13.98 26.94 17.47
C ASN A 394 -15.11 26.16 18.17
N ARG A 395 -15.08 24.83 18.09
CA ARG A 395 -16.02 23.92 18.76
C ARG A 395 -15.52 23.40 20.12
N ALA A 396 -14.38 23.91 20.60
CA ALA A 396 -13.72 23.51 21.85
C ALA A 396 -13.41 21.99 21.95
N ILE A 397 -13.19 21.32 20.82
CA ILE A 397 -12.92 19.88 20.75
C ILE A 397 -11.50 19.59 21.28
N GLN A 398 -11.40 18.68 22.25
CA GLN A 398 -10.13 18.25 22.84
C GLN A 398 -9.56 17.03 22.12
N PHE A 399 -9.10 17.21 20.89
CA PHE A 399 -8.50 16.12 20.11
C PHE A 399 -7.09 15.77 20.59
N LYS A 400 -6.66 14.52 20.37
CA LYS A 400 -5.36 13.97 20.79
C LYS A 400 -4.52 13.57 19.58
N LEU A 401 -3.94 14.56 18.89
CA LEU A 401 -3.13 14.33 17.70
C LEU A 401 -1.62 14.42 17.99
N VAL A 402 -0.88 13.41 17.52
CA VAL A 402 0.58 13.34 17.55
C VAL A 402 1.11 13.11 16.13
N VAL A 403 2.19 13.81 15.77
CA VAL A 403 2.93 13.61 14.53
C VAL A 403 4.36 13.24 14.90
N VAL A 404 4.83 12.10 14.41
CA VAL A 404 6.18 11.57 14.68
C VAL A 404 6.99 11.57 13.39
N CYS A 405 8.20 12.13 13.47
CA CYS A 405 9.12 12.26 12.35
C CYS A 405 10.55 11.86 12.76
N SER A 406 11.31 11.35 11.78
CA SER A 406 12.74 11.10 11.93
C SER A 406 13.54 12.40 11.96
N ARG A 407 14.48 12.49 12.91
CA ARG A 407 15.42 13.60 13.04
C ARG A 407 16.36 13.69 11.83
N GLU A 408 16.70 12.55 11.24
CA GLU A 408 17.59 12.42 10.11
C GLU A 408 16.98 12.96 8.81
N ASN A 409 15.65 12.99 8.72
CA ASN A 409 14.91 13.43 7.54
C ASN A 409 13.99 14.63 7.80
N GLU A 410 14.03 15.23 8.99
CA GLU A 410 13.11 16.31 9.39
C GLU A 410 13.07 17.47 8.37
N TYR A 411 14.23 17.84 7.83
CA TYR A 411 14.37 18.92 6.85
C TYR A 411 13.70 18.66 5.49
N LYS A 412 13.30 17.42 5.21
CA LYS A 412 12.67 17.04 3.94
C LYS A 412 11.16 17.29 3.92
N SER A 413 10.52 17.42 5.09
CA SER A 413 9.07 17.44 5.18
C SER A 413 8.52 18.84 5.46
N ARG A 414 7.74 19.35 4.51
CA ARG A 414 7.06 20.64 4.59
C ARG A 414 6.07 20.70 5.76
N LEU A 415 5.32 19.62 5.99
CA LEU A 415 4.40 19.43 7.11
C LEU A 415 5.15 19.51 8.44
N VAL A 416 6.30 18.85 8.56
CA VAL A 416 7.09 18.85 9.80
C VAL A 416 7.64 20.25 10.10
N ALA A 417 8.14 20.96 9.08
CA ALA A 417 8.56 22.35 9.22
C ALA A 417 7.41 23.27 9.67
N ALA A 418 6.20 23.09 9.13
CA ALA A 418 5.01 23.85 9.54
C ALA A 418 4.60 23.58 11.00
N LEU A 419 4.75 22.33 11.42
CA LEU A 419 4.38 21.85 12.75
C LEU A 419 5.48 22.09 13.80
N ASP A 420 6.60 22.71 13.45
CA ASP A 420 7.71 22.97 14.37
C ASP A 420 7.26 23.80 15.60
N LYS A 421 6.32 24.73 15.40
CA LYS A 421 5.67 25.50 16.48
C LYS A 421 4.93 24.63 17.51
N TYR A 422 4.60 23.38 17.17
CA TYR A 422 3.95 22.39 18.02
C TYR A 422 4.91 21.32 18.56
N ARG A 423 6.23 21.51 18.40
CA ARG A 423 7.24 20.57 18.86
C ARG A 423 7.15 20.32 20.37
N ARG A 424 7.26 19.05 20.73
CA ARG A 424 7.34 18.56 22.11
C ARG A 424 8.76 18.11 22.44
N PRO A 425 9.18 18.23 23.71
CA PRO A 425 10.47 17.71 24.14
C PRO A 425 10.54 16.21 23.89
N GLN A 426 11.75 15.70 23.70
CA GLN A 426 11.97 14.27 23.53
C GLN A 426 11.43 13.51 24.76
N MET A 427 10.58 12.52 24.50
CA MET A 427 10.03 11.67 25.54
C MET A 427 11.12 10.78 26.13
N SER A 428 11.20 10.71 27.47
CA SER A 428 12.10 9.81 28.18
C SER A 428 11.29 8.72 28.89
N PHE A 429 10.96 7.63 28.20
CA PHE A 429 10.28 6.49 28.82
C PHE A 429 10.96 5.19 28.46
N GLY A 430 11.23 4.37 29.48
CA GLY A 430 11.26 2.90 29.47
C GLY A 430 12.28 2.18 28.57
N GLY A 431 12.78 2.82 27.53
CA GLY A 431 13.56 2.24 26.45
C GLY A 431 12.83 1.09 25.75
N GLU A 432 13.58 0.44 24.86
CA GLU A 432 13.23 -0.81 24.17
C GLU A 432 12.68 -1.88 25.14
N LYS A 433 13.22 -1.95 26.37
CA LYS A 433 12.84 -2.95 27.38
C LYS A 433 11.39 -2.79 27.87
N HIS A 434 10.93 -1.56 28.08
CA HIS A 434 9.54 -1.29 28.47
C HIS A 434 8.58 -1.70 27.37
N VAL A 435 8.85 -1.25 26.14
CA VAL A 435 8.05 -1.58 24.96
C VAL A 435 7.99 -3.09 24.75
N LYS A 436 9.12 -3.79 24.89
CA LYS A 436 9.17 -5.25 24.80
C LYS A 436 8.32 -5.92 25.87
N THR A 437 8.40 -5.46 27.11
CA THR A 437 7.58 -5.99 28.21
C THR A 437 6.09 -5.76 27.94
N TYR A 438 5.72 -4.58 27.44
CA TYR A 438 4.35 -4.26 27.05
C TYR A 438 3.84 -5.17 25.92
N LEU A 439 4.60 -5.31 24.84
CA LEU A 439 4.24 -6.17 23.71
C LEU A 439 4.16 -7.64 24.11
N SER A 440 5.13 -8.16 24.87
CA SER A 440 5.09 -9.53 25.40
C SER A 440 3.81 -9.77 26.19
N LYS A 441 3.40 -8.86 27.08
CA LYS A 441 2.13 -9.00 27.81
C LYS A 441 0.91 -8.95 26.90
N ARG A 442 0.90 -8.06 25.89
CA ARG A 442 -0.26 -7.89 24.98
C ARG A 442 -0.44 -9.03 23.99
N PHE A 443 0.61 -9.81 23.71
CA PHE A 443 0.51 -10.95 22.81
C PHE A 443 0.13 -12.26 23.52
N VAL A 444 0.19 -12.34 24.86
CA VAL A 444 -0.24 -13.51 25.63
C VAL A 444 -1.76 -13.70 25.52
N VAL A 445 -2.19 -14.93 25.23
CA VAL A 445 -3.60 -15.32 25.20
C VAL A 445 -3.86 -16.32 26.33
N ASP A 446 -4.44 -15.83 27.43
CA ASP A 446 -4.61 -16.62 28.65
C ASP A 446 -5.82 -17.57 28.61
N LYS A 447 -6.83 -17.27 27.79
CA LYS A 447 -8.13 -17.95 27.82
C LYS A 447 -8.57 -18.42 26.42
N PRO A 448 -9.24 -19.58 26.34
CA PRO A 448 -9.89 -20.03 25.12
C PRO A 448 -10.91 -19.00 24.61
N ILE A 449 -11.00 -18.86 23.29
CA ILE A 449 -11.93 -17.94 22.63
C ILE A 449 -13.17 -18.73 22.22
N SER A 450 -14.31 -18.41 22.84
CA SER A 450 -15.56 -19.17 22.67
C SER A 450 -15.41 -20.68 22.93
N GLY A 451 -14.55 -21.06 23.88
CA GLY A 451 -14.32 -22.45 24.27
C GLY A 451 -13.34 -23.22 23.38
N ILE A 452 -12.72 -22.57 22.39
CA ILE A 452 -11.70 -23.15 21.51
C ILE A 452 -10.33 -22.60 21.93
N GLU A 453 -9.36 -23.48 22.15
CA GLU A 453 -7.96 -23.07 22.40
C GLU A 453 -7.38 -22.42 21.15
N THR A 454 -6.59 -21.37 21.33
CA THR A 454 -5.92 -20.66 20.23
C THR A 454 -4.63 -21.37 19.81
N ALA A 455 -4.09 -21.04 18.63
CA ALA A 455 -2.83 -21.61 18.19
C ALA A 455 -1.66 -21.23 19.10
N SER A 456 -1.76 -20.14 19.86
CA SER A 456 -0.76 -19.76 20.86
C SER A 456 -0.65 -20.75 22.02
N TYR A 457 -1.60 -21.67 22.21
CA TYR A 457 -1.54 -22.69 23.27
C TYR A 457 -0.26 -23.54 23.23
N VAL A 458 0.33 -23.73 22.04
CA VAL A 458 1.56 -24.54 21.88
C VAL A 458 2.85 -23.75 22.19
N ASP A 459 2.77 -22.43 22.34
CA ASP A 459 3.88 -21.60 22.76
C ASP A 459 4.03 -21.65 24.30
N PHE A 460 5.28 -21.66 24.79
CA PHE A 460 5.60 -21.87 26.20
C PHE A 460 5.07 -20.77 27.14
N ASP A 461 4.85 -19.54 26.65
CA ASP A 461 4.24 -18.45 27.42
C ASP A 461 2.84 -18.07 26.90
N ARG A 462 2.28 -18.88 26.00
CA ARG A 462 1.00 -18.63 25.31
C ARG A 462 0.97 -17.34 24.48
N SER A 463 2.12 -16.85 24.01
CA SER A 463 2.16 -15.72 23.08
C SER A 463 1.61 -16.08 21.71
N SER A 464 0.79 -15.19 21.17
CA SER A 464 0.28 -15.21 19.78
C SER A 464 1.33 -14.77 18.75
N VAL A 465 2.46 -14.24 19.18
CA VAL A 465 3.56 -13.80 18.31
C VAL A 465 4.90 -14.26 18.87
N ARG A 466 5.77 -14.80 18.03
CA ARG A 466 7.13 -15.17 18.42
C ARG A 466 8.13 -14.88 17.31
N VAL A 467 9.18 -14.14 17.64
CA VAL A 467 10.34 -14.00 16.76
C VAL A 467 11.36 -15.09 17.09
N VAL A 468 11.75 -15.88 16.09
CA VAL A 468 12.74 -16.95 16.23
C VAL A 468 14.02 -16.51 15.53
N LYS A 469 15.02 -16.12 16.33
CA LYS A 469 16.28 -15.55 15.85
C LYS A 469 17.40 -16.58 15.82
N SER A 470 18.42 -16.30 15.00
CA SER A 470 19.71 -16.99 15.06
C SER A 470 20.83 -16.09 14.54
N TRP A 471 22.04 -16.22 15.09
CA TRP A 471 23.22 -15.52 14.56
C TRP A 471 23.88 -16.22 13.36
N ARG A 472 23.40 -17.41 13.00
CA ARG A 472 23.91 -18.21 11.88
C ARG A 472 22.85 -19.16 11.33
N ALA A 473 23.02 -19.57 10.08
CA ALA A 473 22.14 -20.55 9.46
C ALA A 473 22.28 -21.94 10.10
N GLY A 474 21.23 -22.76 9.98
CA GLY A 474 21.28 -24.19 10.31
C GLY A 474 21.33 -24.52 11.81
N VAL A 475 20.75 -23.68 12.68
CA VAL A 475 20.73 -23.90 14.14
C VAL A 475 19.34 -24.19 14.71
N GLY A 476 18.36 -24.55 13.87
CA GLY A 476 17.05 -25.04 14.34
C GLY A 476 15.90 -24.02 14.37
N LYS A 477 15.99 -22.89 13.66
CA LYS A 477 14.87 -21.95 13.54
C LYS A 477 13.61 -22.61 12.96
N SER A 478 13.72 -23.25 11.79
CA SER A 478 12.58 -23.97 11.19
C SER A 478 12.18 -25.23 11.96
N LEU A 479 13.07 -25.78 12.81
CA LEU A 479 12.73 -26.87 13.72
C LEU A 479 11.74 -26.40 14.79
N PHE A 480 11.89 -25.18 15.31
CA PHE A 480 10.91 -24.58 16.24
C PHE A 480 9.51 -24.58 15.64
N LYS A 481 9.34 -24.05 14.42
CA LYS A 481 8.06 -24.08 13.69
C LYS A 481 7.52 -25.51 13.57
N ARG A 482 8.37 -26.47 13.16
CA ARG A 482 7.96 -27.87 13.02
C ARG A 482 7.41 -28.44 14.33
N ASN A 483 8.08 -28.17 15.45
CA ASN A 483 7.66 -28.62 16.77
C ASN A 483 6.31 -28.00 17.17
N MET A 484 6.09 -26.72 16.88
CA MET A 484 4.81 -26.04 17.14
C MET A 484 3.67 -26.65 16.32
N VAL A 485 3.91 -26.95 15.04
CA VAL A 485 2.91 -27.62 14.18
C VAL A 485 2.59 -29.03 14.68
N THR A 486 3.60 -29.80 15.08
CA THR A 486 3.41 -31.14 15.66
C THR A 486 2.60 -31.05 16.95
N ALA A 487 2.95 -30.13 17.86
CA ALA A 487 2.23 -29.92 19.11
C ALA A 487 0.75 -29.54 18.85
N LEU A 488 0.47 -28.72 17.83
CA LEU A 488 -0.91 -28.31 17.50
C LEU A 488 -1.75 -29.52 17.08
N LYS A 489 -1.16 -30.44 16.30
CA LYS A 489 -1.79 -31.70 15.87
C LYS A 489 -1.98 -32.68 17.03
N GLU A 490 -0.97 -32.86 17.86
CA GLU A 490 -1.00 -33.78 19.02
C GLU A 490 -2.05 -33.36 20.05
N ASN A 491 -2.21 -32.05 20.28
CA ASN A 491 -3.26 -31.50 21.14
C ASN A 491 -4.65 -31.48 20.47
N GLN A 492 -4.78 -32.05 19.27
CA GLN A 492 -6.04 -32.09 18.50
C GLN A 492 -6.66 -30.69 18.36
N LEU A 493 -5.85 -29.65 18.16
CA LEU A 493 -6.34 -28.29 17.91
C LEU A 493 -6.60 -28.02 16.42
N ASP A 494 -6.28 -29.00 15.58
CA ASP A 494 -6.43 -29.00 14.12
C ASP A 494 -7.77 -29.63 13.64
N VAL A 495 -8.77 -29.76 14.52
CA VAL A 495 -10.01 -30.50 14.19
C VAL A 495 -10.78 -29.78 13.07
N ASN A 496 -11.07 -30.51 11.98
CA ASN A 496 -11.75 -30.09 10.74
C ASN A 496 -10.86 -29.55 9.61
N VAL A 497 -9.67 -30.14 9.42
CA VAL A 497 -8.92 -30.00 8.17
C VAL A 497 -9.40 -31.04 7.17
N ASP A 498 -10.16 -30.61 6.17
CA ASP A 498 -10.18 -31.29 4.87
C ASP A 498 -8.72 -31.46 4.42
N GLU A 499 -8.36 -32.62 3.87
CA GLU A 499 -6.98 -33.07 3.56
C GLU A 499 -6.09 -32.04 2.82
N ASP A 500 -6.67 -30.96 2.28
CA ASP A 500 -6.02 -29.91 1.50
C ASP A 500 -5.66 -28.60 2.26
N ASN A 501 -6.02 -28.39 3.53
CA ASN A 501 -5.85 -27.08 4.19
C ASN A 501 -4.84 -27.07 5.35
N ASN A 502 -3.59 -26.68 5.09
CA ASN A 502 -2.49 -26.72 6.05
C ASN A 502 -2.77 -25.93 7.35
N ALA A 503 -2.63 -26.59 8.50
CA ALA A 503 -2.57 -25.98 9.84
C ALA A 503 -1.50 -24.88 9.99
N ALA A 504 -0.54 -24.83 9.05
CA ALA A 504 0.49 -23.82 8.99
C ALA A 504 0.71 -23.29 7.57
N VAL A 505 0.68 -21.97 7.42
CA VAL A 505 0.99 -21.26 6.18
C VAL A 505 2.39 -20.70 6.28
N SER A 506 3.24 -20.91 5.27
CA SER A 506 4.61 -20.40 5.25
C SER A 506 4.82 -19.43 4.11
N ILE A 507 5.28 -18.23 4.45
CA ILE A 507 5.46 -17.11 3.55
C ILE A 507 6.95 -16.76 3.55
N PRO A 508 7.72 -17.23 2.55
CA PRO A 508 9.12 -16.89 2.41
C PRO A 508 9.28 -15.46 1.88
N LEU A 509 10.15 -14.69 2.51
CA LEU A 509 10.47 -13.32 2.16
C LEU A 509 11.96 -13.27 1.81
N TYR A 510 12.26 -13.25 0.52
CA TYR A 510 13.63 -13.31 0.00
C TYR A 510 14.06 -12.02 -0.72
N ASP A 511 13.11 -11.25 -1.24
CA ASP A 511 13.45 -10.00 -1.93
C ASP A 511 14.00 -8.95 -0.98
N ARG A 512 14.87 -8.09 -1.53
CA ARG A 512 15.56 -7.05 -0.76
C ARG A 512 14.59 -6.11 -0.03
N THR A 513 13.41 -5.89 -0.59
CA THR A 513 12.36 -5.05 -0.03
C THR A 513 11.09 -5.87 0.08
N ILE A 514 10.41 -5.82 1.23
CA ILE A 514 9.10 -6.48 1.38
C ILE A 514 8.05 -5.74 0.54
N ILE A 515 7.38 -6.49 -0.34
CA ILE A 515 6.22 -6.02 -1.09
C ILE A 515 4.97 -6.53 -0.36
N VAL A 516 4.26 -5.63 0.32
CA VAL A 516 3.11 -5.99 1.18
C VAL A 516 1.98 -6.63 0.38
N ASP A 517 1.72 -6.15 -0.85
CA ASP A 517 0.67 -6.69 -1.70
C ASP A 517 0.87 -8.18 -2.01
N GLU A 518 2.10 -8.61 -2.31
CA GLU A 518 2.43 -10.03 -2.58
C GLU A 518 2.23 -10.91 -1.34
N VAL A 519 2.58 -10.40 -0.15
CA VAL A 519 2.30 -11.11 1.11
C VAL A 519 0.79 -11.21 1.33
N LEU A 520 0.06 -10.16 1.01
CA LEU A 520 -1.38 -10.07 1.23
C LEU A 520 -2.15 -11.01 0.31
N GLU A 521 -1.72 -11.18 -0.94
CA GLU A 521 -2.29 -12.16 -1.87
C GLU A 521 -2.30 -13.57 -1.23
N VAL A 522 -1.17 -14.00 -0.66
CA VAL A 522 -1.08 -15.29 0.04
C VAL A 522 -1.98 -15.32 1.28
N LEU A 523 -2.04 -14.25 2.08
CA LEU A 523 -2.90 -14.19 3.26
C LEU A 523 -4.40 -14.23 2.91
N LEU A 524 -4.80 -13.60 1.80
CA LEU A 524 -6.18 -13.58 1.31
C LEU A 524 -6.61 -14.97 0.86
N GLU A 525 -5.76 -15.71 0.15
CA GLU A 525 -6.02 -17.11 -0.24
C GLU A 525 -6.28 -18.02 0.97
N HIS A 526 -5.67 -17.71 2.11
CA HIS A 526 -5.80 -18.47 3.35
C HIS A 526 -6.78 -17.84 4.34
N THR A 527 -7.66 -16.93 3.93
CA THR A 527 -8.63 -16.30 4.84
C THR A 527 -9.82 -17.21 5.11
N ASN A 528 -10.17 -17.41 6.38
CA ASN A 528 -11.33 -18.21 6.76
C ASN A 528 -12.64 -17.44 6.54
N PRO A 529 -13.75 -18.14 6.21
CA PRO A 529 -15.07 -17.53 6.26
C PRO A 529 -15.40 -16.98 7.66
N PRO A 530 -16.20 -15.90 7.80
CA PRO A 530 -16.42 -15.20 9.07
C PRO A 530 -16.97 -16.06 10.23
N HIS A 531 -17.62 -17.19 9.92
CA HIS A 531 -18.20 -18.10 10.91
C HIS A 531 -17.24 -19.22 11.35
N VAL A 532 -16.08 -19.35 10.71
CA VAL A 532 -15.10 -20.39 10.98
C VAL A 532 -14.00 -19.83 11.87
N ARG A 533 -13.91 -20.34 13.11
CA ARG A 533 -12.82 -20.08 14.04
C ARG A 533 -11.97 -21.33 14.16
N LYS A 534 -10.76 -21.29 13.62
CA LYS A 534 -9.79 -22.38 13.73
C LYS A 534 -8.39 -21.84 14.05
N PRO A 535 -7.65 -22.51 14.96
CA PRO A 535 -6.24 -22.23 15.20
C PRO A 535 -5.40 -22.45 13.95
N ARG A 536 -4.49 -21.53 13.63
CA ARG A 536 -3.54 -21.67 12.52
C ARG A 536 -2.20 -21.04 12.87
N ILE A 537 -1.14 -21.53 12.24
CA ILE A 537 0.19 -20.97 12.36
C ILE A 537 0.55 -20.22 11.08
N PHE A 538 0.84 -18.93 11.18
CA PHE A 538 1.44 -18.16 10.07
C PHE A 538 2.94 -18.03 10.33
N HIS A 539 3.74 -18.53 9.40
CA HIS A 539 5.19 -18.53 9.46
C HIS A 539 5.75 -17.59 8.40
N PHE A 540 6.40 -16.52 8.84
CA PHE A 540 7.11 -15.58 7.97
C PHE A 540 8.61 -15.86 8.05
N ASP A 541 9.18 -16.33 6.95
CA ASP A 541 10.61 -16.64 6.84
C ASP A 541 11.35 -15.48 6.20
N ILE A 542 11.95 -14.62 7.03
CA ILE A 542 12.68 -13.43 6.59
C ILE A 542 14.13 -13.81 6.30
N SER A 543 14.47 -13.87 5.02
CA SER A 543 15.84 -14.06 4.55
C SER A 543 16.76 -12.92 5.01
N HIS A 544 18.04 -13.24 5.18
CA HIS A 544 19.11 -12.26 5.38
C HIS A 544 19.28 -11.27 4.20
N GLU A 545 18.66 -11.52 3.05
CA GLU A 545 18.70 -10.61 1.90
C GLU A 545 17.72 -9.43 2.04
N VAL A 546 16.70 -9.57 2.91
CA VAL A 546 15.67 -8.54 3.12
C VAL A 546 16.24 -7.40 3.96
N GLN A 547 16.37 -6.23 3.33
CA GLN A 547 16.98 -5.04 3.92
C GLN A 547 15.97 -3.92 4.19
N GLU A 548 14.87 -3.87 3.45
CA GLU A 548 13.93 -2.76 3.48
C GLU A 548 12.49 -3.25 3.73
N GLY A 549 11.69 -2.46 4.44
CA GLY A 549 10.26 -2.72 4.68
C GLY A 549 9.93 -3.65 5.86
N VAL A 550 10.91 -4.35 6.45
CA VAL A 550 10.69 -5.30 7.57
C VAL A 550 9.98 -4.65 8.76
N ASP A 551 10.51 -3.54 9.27
CA ASP A 551 9.94 -2.91 10.47
C ASP A 551 8.50 -2.41 10.23
N ALA A 552 8.25 -1.75 9.09
CA ALA A 552 6.91 -1.27 8.73
C ALA A 552 5.92 -2.43 8.57
N PHE A 553 6.32 -3.49 7.86
CA PHE A 553 5.52 -4.68 7.66
C PHE A 553 5.14 -5.36 8.98
N LEU A 554 6.13 -5.63 9.85
CA LEU A 554 5.89 -6.29 11.13
C LEU A 554 5.06 -5.40 12.06
N PHE A 555 5.27 -4.09 12.05
CA PHE A 555 4.47 -3.17 12.84
C PHE A 555 3.00 -3.14 12.37
N GLN A 556 2.74 -3.09 11.06
CA GLN A 556 1.37 -3.12 10.53
C GLN A 556 0.68 -4.46 10.84
N LEU A 557 1.34 -5.58 10.56
CA LEU A 557 0.79 -6.91 10.75
C LEU A 557 0.57 -7.26 12.24
N LEU A 558 1.57 -7.04 13.08
CA LEU A 558 1.61 -7.55 14.45
C LEU A 558 1.18 -6.52 15.49
N VAL A 559 1.46 -5.23 15.29
CA VAL A 559 1.03 -4.20 16.24
C VAL A 559 -0.33 -3.66 15.86
N LEU A 560 -0.48 -3.12 14.65
CA LEU A 560 -1.75 -2.53 14.18
C LEU A 560 -2.79 -3.60 13.81
N GLY A 561 -2.35 -4.85 13.62
CA GLY A 561 -3.23 -5.99 13.39
C GLY A 561 -3.86 -6.01 11.99
N CYS A 562 -3.35 -5.23 11.03
CA CYS A 562 -3.89 -5.24 9.67
C CYS A 562 -2.86 -4.90 8.60
N LEU A 563 -3.11 -5.42 7.41
CA LEU A 563 -2.43 -5.06 6.17
C LEU A 563 -3.49 -4.62 5.15
N SER A 564 -3.15 -3.63 4.33
CA SER A 564 -4.03 -3.09 3.31
C SER A 564 -3.40 -3.24 1.93
N HIS A 565 -4.18 -3.74 0.99
CA HIS A 565 -3.81 -3.89 -0.41
C HIS A 565 -3.97 -2.54 -1.13
N SER A 566 -3.13 -2.29 -2.14
CA SER A 566 -3.32 -1.16 -3.07
C SER A 566 -4.70 -1.13 -3.76
N SER A 567 -5.36 -2.28 -3.91
CA SER A 567 -6.72 -2.40 -4.48
C SER A 567 -7.87 -2.18 -3.48
N GLY A 568 -7.58 -1.85 -2.21
CA GLY A 568 -8.57 -1.57 -1.18
C GLY A 568 -8.98 -2.74 -0.28
N ASN A 569 -8.44 -3.95 -0.50
CA ASN A 569 -8.66 -5.07 0.43
C ASN A 569 -7.93 -4.82 1.75
N VAL A 570 -8.56 -5.15 2.87
CA VAL A 570 -7.94 -5.06 4.20
C VAL A 570 -7.96 -6.42 4.87
N TRP A 571 -6.79 -6.96 5.19
CA TRP A 571 -6.65 -8.20 5.94
C TRP A 571 -6.36 -7.88 7.40
N ARG A 572 -7.07 -8.56 8.31
CA ARG A 572 -6.90 -8.38 9.76
C ARG A 572 -6.41 -9.66 10.39
N ARG A 573 -5.46 -9.52 11.32
CA ARG A 573 -4.98 -10.62 12.15
C ARG A 573 -6.13 -11.18 12.99
N SER A 574 -6.23 -12.51 13.01
CA SER A 574 -7.13 -13.26 13.89
C SER A 574 -6.49 -13.50 15.25
N ASP A 575 -7.32 -13.50 16.29
CA ASP A 575 -6.98 -13.85 17.67
C ASP A 575 -6.78 -15.36 17.88
N MET A 576 -7.22 -16.19 16.94
CA MET A 576 -7.02 -17.65 16.93
C MET A 576 -5.64 -18.08 16.44
N ASP A 577 -4.92 -17.21 15.73
CA ASP A 577 -3.71 -17.56 14.99
C ASP A 577 -2.42 -17.32 15.80
N TYR A 578 -1.36 -18.04 15.45
CA TYR A 578 -0.02 -17.91 16.01
C TYR A 578 0.98 -17.49 14.93
N TYR A 579 1.69 -16.39 15.15
CA TYR A 579 2.57 -15.75 14.18
C TYR A 579 4.03 -16.00 14.54
N ILE A 580 4.71 -16.82 13.75
CA ILE A 580 6.13 -17.13 13.91
C ILE A 580 6.93 -16.33 12.89
N ILE A 581 7.82 -15.47 13.37
CA ILE A 581 8.73 -14.68 12.54
C ILE A 581 10.12 -15.31 12.61
N GLU A 582 10.48 -16.13 11.63
CA GLU A 582 11.82 -16.67 11.48
C GLU A 582 12.73 -15.60 10.86
N SER A 583 13.85 -15.28 11.51
CA SER A 583 14.80 -14.31 10.95
C SER A 583 16.24 -14.58 11.38
N MET A 584 17.17 -14.26 10.48
CA MET A 584 18.58 -14.05 10.83
C MET A 584 18.84 -12.54 10.91
N PRO A 585 18.93 -11.95 12.11
CA PRO A 585 19.06 -10.51 12.25
C PRO A 585 20.28 -9.96 11.51
N LEU A 586 20.06 -8.98 10.65
CA LEU A 586 21.13 -8.21 10.04
C LEU A 586 21.70 -7.24 11.07
N LEU A 587 23.03 -7.22 11.22
CA LEU A 587 23.71 -6.33 12.16
C LEU A 587 24.26 -5.10 11.45
N ALA A 588 23.88 -3.92 11.93
CA ALA A 588 24.37 -2.63 11.45
C ALA A 588 25.10 -1.88 12.58
N ARG A 589 26.06 -1.02 12.21
CA ARG A 589 26.72 -0.14 13.18
C ARG A 589 25.74 0.92 13.65
N ASP A 590 25.59 1.04 14.96
CA ASP A 590 24.74 2.07 15.56
C ASP A 590 25.40 3.44 15.40
N SER A 591 24.79 4.31 14.60
CA SER A 591 25.24 5.69 14.36
C SER A 591 25.10 6.58 15.59
N ASP A 592 24.23 6.22 16.54
CA ASP A 592 23.92 7.04 17.71
C ASP A 592 24.90 6.82 18.88
N THR A 593 25.78 5.80 18.79
CA THR A 593 26.79 5.52 19.82
C THR A 593 28.20 5.85 19.34
N GLN A 594 28.95 6.64 20.12
CA GLN A 594 30.34 7.00 19.80
C GLN A 594 31.30 5.79 19.65
N VAL A 595 30.90 4.61 20.14
CA VAL A 595 31.70 3.38 20.14
C VAL A 595 31.32 2.44 18.97
N GLY A 596 30.25 2.74 18.21
CA GLY A 596 29.86 1.95 17.03
C GLY A 596 29.54 0.50 17.33
N LYS A 597 28.74 0.23 18.37
CA LYS A 597 28.26 -1.14 18.66
C LYS A 597 27.39 -1.63 17.50
N LEU A 598 27.52 -2.92 17.15
CA LEU A 598 26.61 -3.57 16.22
C LEU A 598 25.27 -3.82 16.91
N LYS A 599 24.17 -3.44 16.26
CA LYS A 599 22.80 -3.77 16.68
C LYS A 599 22.01 -4.36 15.53
N CYS A 600 20.87 -4.98 15.83
CA CYS A 600 19.92 -5.38 14.79
C CYS A 600 19.55 -4.15 13.95
N MET A 601 19.57 -4.32 12.64
CA MET A 601 19.16 -3.31 11.68
C MET A 601 17.65 -3.08 11.74
N HIS A 602 16.89 -4.18 11.82
CA HIS A 602 15.43 -4.19 11.90
C HIS A 602 14.99 -4.11 13.37
N ARG A 603 14.57 -2.92 13.80
CA ARG A 603 14.33 -2.60 15.21
C ARG A 603 13.09 -3.29 15.78
N CYS A 604 12.08 -3.55 14.94
CA CYS A 604 10.88 -4.25 15.36
C CYS A 604 11.20 -5.66 15.88
N LEU A 605 12.23 -6.33 15.34
CA LEU A 605 12.62 -7.65 15.81
C LEU A 605 13.09 -7.66 17.27
N ASP A 606 13.65 -6.56 17.79
CA ASP A 606 14.21 -6.50 19.14
C ASP A 606 13.16 -6.22 20.22
N ILE A 607 12.09 -5.51 19.86
CA ILE A 607 10.98 -5.16 20.76
C ILE A 607 9.88 -6.23 20.81
N LEU A 608 9.84 -7.16 19.86
CA LEU A 608 8.88 -8.26 19.86
C LEU A 608 9.33 -9.38 20.82
N PRO A 609 8.40 -10.20 21.34
CA PRO A 609 8.74 -11.41 22.09
C PRO A 609 9.56 -12.36 21.21
N ASP A 610 10.79 -12.65 21.63
CA ASP A 610 11.74 -13.44 20.85
C ASP A 610 12.35 -14.60 21.63
N VAL A 611 12.87 -15.56 20.87
CA VAL A 611 13.73 -16.66 21.32
C VAL A 611 14.93 -16.76 20.39
N LEU A 612 16.08 -17.15 20.93
CA LEU A 612 17.31 -17.28 20.16
C LEU A 612 17.70 -18.75 20.02
N CYS A 613 17.84 -19.22 18.79
CA CYS A 613 18.42 -20.53 18.49
C CYS A 613 19.95 -20.48 18.67
N ARG A 614 20.44 -21.22 19.66
CA ARG A 614 21.86 -21.34 19.99
C ARG A 614 22.52 -22.40 19.12
N SER A 615 23.77 -22.14 18.74
CA SER A 615 24.56 -23.13 17.99
C SER A 615 24.94 -24.31 18.88
N PRO A 616 25.29 -25.48 18.31
CA PRO A 616 25.69 -26.65 19.10
C PRO A 616 26.84 -26.38 20.09
N LYS A 617 27.77 -25.46 19.76
CA LYS A 617 28.84 -25.08 20.68
C LYS A 617 28.34 -24.22 21.83
N GLU A 618 27.50 -23.22 21.54
CA GLU A 618 26.86 -22.41 22.59
C GLU A 618 25.95 -23.26 23.47
N SER A 619 25.19 -24.20 22.91
CA SER A 619 24.38 -25.14 23.69
C SER A 619 25.23 -25.96 24.65
N LEU A 620 26.40 -26.43 24.20
CA LEU A 620 27.35 -27.13 25.06
C LEU A 620 27.90 -26.22 26.16
N ASP A 621 28.31 -25.00 25.81
CA ASP A 621 28.79 -24.02 26.79
C ASP A 621 27.73 -23.76 27.86
N ILE A 622 26.44 -23.63 27.47
CA ILE A 622 25.31 -23.46 28.40
C ILE A 622 25.11 -24.69 29.30
N PHE A 623 25.23 -25.92 28.77
CA PHE A 623 25.16 -27.13 29.60
C PHE A 623 26.30 -27.19 30.63
N GLU A 624 27.49 -26.68 30.27
CA GLU A 624 28.66 -26.55 31.16
C GLU A 624 28.60 -25.32 32.09
N GLU A 625 27.44 -24.67 32.22
CA GLU A 625 27.21 -23.44 33.01
C GLU A 625 28.06 -22.23 32.56
N ASN A 626 28.57 -22.25 31.32
CA ASN A 626 29.30 -21.16 30.68
C ASN A 626 28.35 -20.34 29.78
N PHE A 627 27.63 -19.41 30.37
CA PHE A 627 26.58 -18.65 29.66
C PHE A 627 27.17 -17.58 28.73
N PRO A 628 26.77 -17.56 27.43
CA PRO A 628 27.16 -16.51 26.51
C PRO A 628 26.47 -15.18 26.84
N ASP A 629 27.04 -14.07 26.36
CA ASP A 629 26.44 -12.74 26.50
C ASP A 629 25.01 -12.72 25.92
N GLY A 630 24.07 -12.17 26.69
CA GLY A 630 22.66 -12.09 26.30
C GLY A 630 21.92 -13.42 26.33
N PHE A 631 22.37 -14.40 27.12
CA PHE A 631 21.63 -15.64 27.39
C PHE A 631 20.26 -15.37 28.03
N SER A 632 19.24 -16.07 27.53
CA SER A 632 17.91 -16.16 28.12
C SER A 632 17.58 -17.63 28.42
N GLU A 633 16.87 -17.89 29.53
CA GLU A 633 16.40 -19.24 29.87
C GLU A 633 15.45 -19.83 28.81
N THR A 634 14.84 -18.97 28.00
CA THR A 634 13.97 -19.35 26.88
C THR A 634 14.71 -19.61 25.58
N ASP A 635 16.05 -19.51 25.58
CA ASP A 635 16.86 -19.77 24.40
C ASP A 635 16.74 -21.24 23.97
N LEU A 636 16.65 -21.44 22.66
CA LEU A 636 16.49 -22.77 22.08
C LEU A 636 17.88 -23.40 21.92
N ILE A 637 18.15 -24.39 22.75
CA ILE A 637 19.38 -25.20 22.73
C ILE A 637 19.14 -26.54 22.04
N PHE A 638 20.02 -27.52 22.22
CA PHE A 638 19.86 -28.84 21.62
C PHE A 638 18.54 -29.49 22.06
N ASP A 639 17.69 -29.70 21.05
CA ASP A 639 16.31 -30.16 21.19
C ASP A 639 16.25 -31.60 21.73
N GLU A 640 15.37 -31.83 22.70
CA GLU A 640 15.22 -33.13 23.36
C GLU A 640 14.66 -34.21 22.42
N THR A 641 13.74 -33.84 21.53
CA THR A 641 13.15 -34.78 20.57
C THR A 641 14.14 -35.17 19.47
N GLU A 642 14.94 -34.22 19.00
CA GLU A 642 16.04 -34.49 18.07
C GLU A 642 17.13 -35.34 18.73
N TYR A 643 17.48 -35.04 19.99
CA TYR A 643 18.42 -35.86 20.76
C TYR A 643 17.96 -37.32 20.89
N ALA A 644 16.67 -37.54 21.18
CA ALA A 644 16.08 -38.87 21.30
C ALA A 644 15.86 -39.57 19.95
N SER A 645 16.03 -38.86 18.83
CA SER A 645 15.82 -39.44 17.50
C SER A 645 16.93 -40.42 17.11
N GLU A 646 16.58 -41.42 16.30
CA GLU A 646 17.57 -42.33 15.71
C GLU A 646 18.66 -41.60 14.92
N ILE A 647 18.34 -40.42 14.35
CA ILE A 647 19.26 -39.60 13.55
C ILE A 647 20.45 -39.17 14.39
N PHE A 648 20.24 -38.82 15.67
CA PHE A 648 21.30 -38.44 16.60
C PHE A 648 21.81 -39.61 17.44
N GLN A 649 20.94 -40.52 17.88
CA GLN A 649 21.35 -41.65 18.73
C GLN A 649 22.25 -42.63 17.99
N ARG A 650 21.99 -42.93 16.71
CA ARG A 650 22.82 -43.85 15.93
C ARG A 650 24.30 -43.41 15.84
N PRO A 651 24.64 -42.19 15.39
CA PRO A 651 26.02 -41.74 15.39
C PRO A 651 26.58 -41.55 16.80
N TYR A 652 25.79 -41.07 17.76
CA TYR A 652 26.25 -40.87 19.13
C TYR A 652 26.68 -42.18 19.81
N GLN A 653 25.81 -43.20 19.84
CA GLN A 653 26.10 -44.49 20.47
C GLN A 653 27.31 -45.19 19.84
N TYR A 654 27.45 -45.07 18.52
CA TYR A 654 28.59 -45.59 17.77
C TYR A 654 29.89 -44.87 18.16
N LEU A 655 29.90 -43.54 18.09
CA LEU A 655 31.09 -42.72 18.38
C LEU A 655 31.49 -42.80 19.86
N SER A 656 30.53 -42.92 20.77
CA SER A 656 30.77 -43.12 22.20
C SER A 656 31.55 -44.40 22.48
N ARG A 657 31.14 -45.51 21.84
CA ARG A 657 31.87 -46.80 21.93
C ARG A 657 33.24 -46.70 21.30
N LEU A 658 33.36 -46.03 20.14
CA LEU A 658 34.64 -45.81 19.45
C LEU A 658 35.63 -44.99 20.31
N ASP A 659 35.18 -43.89 20.91
CA ASP A 659 35.99 -43.02 21.80
C ASP A 659 36.44 -43.79 23.05
N GLY A 660 35.53 -44.57 23.62
CA GLY A 660 35.79 -45.43 24.78
C GLY A 660 36.60 -46.70 24.48
N LYS A 661 36.98 -46.96 23.21
CA LYS A 661 37.60 -48.22 22.74
C LYS A 661 36.82 -49.48 23.19
N LYS A 662 35.49 -49.38 23.23
CA LYS A 662 34.58 -50.49 23.53
C LYS A 662 34.24 -51.24 22.25
N ASP A 663 33.71 -52.46 22.39
CA ASP A 663 33.18 -53.22 21.25
C ASP A 663 31.93 -52.52 20.66
N LEU A 664 31.69 -52.70 19.36
CA LEU A 664 30.61 -52.06 18.61
C LEU A 664 29.28 -52.85 18.67
N THR A 665 29.21 -53.90 19.49
CA THR A 665 27.98 -54.67 19.73
C THR A 665 26.98 -53.89 20.58
N GLY A 666 25.68 -54.13 20.37
CA GLY A 666 24.61 -53.57 21.21
C GLY A 666 24.39 -52.08 21.01
N ILE A 667 24.43 -51.59 19.76
CA ILE A 667 23.94 -50.26 19.38
C ILE A 667 22.46 -50.42 19.06
N ASP A 668 21.62 -49.68 19.77
CA ASP A 668 20.17 -49.64 19.56
C ASP A 668 19.71 -48.18 19.51
N PRO A 669 19.62 -47.58 18.31
CA PRO A 669 19.25 -46.18 18.15
C PRO A 669 17.82 -45.84 18.62
N GLU A 670 16.96 -46.84 18.83
CA GLU A 670 15.59 -46.65 19.33
C GLU A 670 15.54 -46.41 20.85
N GLU A 671 16.58 -46.83 21.59
CA GLU A 671 16.74 -46.56 23.02
C GLU A 671 17.79 -45.47 23.24
N PRO A 672 17.41 -44.22 23.57
CA PRO A 672 18.36 -43.16 23.79
C PRO A 672 19.33 -43.44 24.95
N GLU A 673 20.64 -43.34 24.69
CA GLU A 673 21.69 -43.51 25.69
C GLU A 673 22.26 -42.15 26.12
N GLY A 674 22.66 -42.02 27.39
CA GLY A 674 23.36 -40.83 27.90
C GLY A 674 22.46 -39.60 28.10
N ASP A 675 23.04 -38.41 27.88
CA ASP A 675 22.35 -37.12 27.96
C ASP A 675 22.75 -36.21 26.79
N ARG A 676 22.04 -35.09 26.66
CA ARG A 676 22.25 -34.09 25.60
C ARG A 676 23.66 -33.49 25.60
N GLU A 677 24.23 -33.25 26.78
CA GLU A 677 25.56 -32.67 26.94
C GLU A 677 26.62 -33.62 26.37
N ASN A 678 26.64 -34.87 26.85
CA ASN A 678 27.57 -35.90 26.40
C ASN A 678 27.41 -36.17 24.90
N CYS A 679 26.17 -36.17 24.40
CA CYS A 679 25.87 -36.30 22.99
C CYS A 679 26.53 -35.19 22.15
N LEU A 680 26.34 -33.93 22.52
CA LEU A 680 27.00 -32.81 21.86
C LEU A 680 28.53 -32.87 21.98
N GLN A 681 29.07 -33.19 23.16
CA GLN A 681 30.51 -33.28 23.38
C GLN A 681 31.16 -34.29 22.42
N ILE A 682 30.59 -35.49 22.32
CA ILE A 682 31.08 -36.54 21.42
C ILE A 682 30.93 -36.09 19.96
N LEU A 683 29.75 -35.66 19.54
CA LEU A 683 29.50 -35.27 18.14
C LEU A 683 30.41 -34.11 17.71
N LEU A 684 30.60 -33.10 18.56
CA LEU A 684 31.51 -31.99 18.28
C LEU A 684 32.95 -32.47 18.21
N ARG A 685 33.43 -33.27 19.17
CA ARG A 685 34.80 -33.81 19.17
C ARG A 685 35.14 -34.54 17.87
N PHE A 686 34.25 -35.41 17.40
CA PHE A 686 34.46 -36.17 16.17
C PHE A 686 34.27 -35.34 14.89
N LYS A 687 33.43 -34.28 14.91
CA LYS A 687 33.36 -33.31 13.81
C LYS A 687 34.71 -32.64 13.54
N TRP A 688 35.45 -32.28 14.59
CA TRP A 688 36.81 -31.70 14.45
C TRP A 688 37.84 -32.70 13.92
N PHE A 689 37.61 -34.01 14.08
CA PHE A 689 38.48 -35.06 13.55
C PHE A 689 38.34 -35.27 12.04
N PHE A 690 37.14 -35.07 11.48
CA PHE A 690 36.91 -35.16 10.02
C PHE A 690 37.14 -33.83 9.29
N GLY A 691 37.10 -32.68 9.98
CA GLY A 691 37.44 -31.37 9.42
C GLY A 691 38.94 -31.04 9.40
N LYS A 692 39.79 -31.91 9.95
CA LYS A 692 41.27 -31.84 9.87
C LYS A 692 41.81 -33.04 9.08
N LYS A 693 41.46 -33.14 7.79
CA LYS A 693 42.26 -33.88 6.83
C LYS A 693 42.36 -33.08 5.53
N ASP A 694 43.61 -32.72 5.25
CA ASP A 694 44.24 -32.11 4.07
C ASP A 694 43.96 -30.63 3.76
#